data_AF-A0A4S9LDB6-F1
#
_entry.id   AF-A0A4S9LDB6-F1
#
_cell.length_a   1.000
_cell.length_b   1.000
_cell.length_c   1.000
_cell.angle_alpha   90.00
_cell.angle_beta   90.00
_cell.angle_gamma   90.00
#
_symmetry.space_group_name_H-M   'P 1'
#
loop_
_entity.id
_entity.type
_entity.pdbx_description
1 polymer ?
#
loop_
_entity_poly.entity_id
_entity_poly.type
_entity_poly.pdbx_seq_one_letter_code
_entity_poly.pdbx_strand_id
1 'polypeptide(L)'
;MGLTMPESKPLGKIAIIGGGISGATLAIALLHRGLDVNVYEQAAHFGEIGAGVAFNPAAARAMKICSPDIFEAFEKVATRNQGEDKQSVWFDWVDAHNDTEVGKQEYAFSISNEFGANAVHRAHFLDELVKHVPDGVTHFGKHLDTIEELQDGKLRMKFHDGTDATADAVIGCDGIKSKVRAWMMGADHPCSPPVYTHKYAYRGLIPMDKARKELGDDLAQNAKMHMGQDGHVLTFPVNKGATMNVVAFKVDPGQWPSDTKLTLPSEKSHVLKDFKDFGATVHKIIDMLEPNLDCWAIYDTGDHPMPYYNKGRVVVVGDSGHATSPHHGAGAGMCIEDAAVMAELLNDPRVAEAGHKGFDAAFQAYSEQRLERTQWLVQSSRRSGDLYEWRAEGVGKDFKKIENECRERDEKLWNGQVKEYIEEARSLLGKHLKQRDETEEWQLLFVLVILEASSERSASPELEGDFLGTKNLQTVIIEARYTFSFNSRNIPCPLSQFLRHTQFKMSFRFLTRSARPLSQAVESRVPFSFRAVQQGRAVAAIRSYSAETGAKENDVAAENAEKVAEATKEDPTLKELEAKKKEVADVTDKWKRQIAEYRNLQEQTKREVRAAKDFALQSFSRDLLDSIDNLDRALSVVPKEKLDGSNKDLLDLHSGLKMTETILMNTLKKHGLERFDPSAEGDKFDPNMHDATFQTPQPDKTDGTVFFCQSKGFTLNGRVIRPAKVGVVRNS
;
A
#
# COMPACT_ATOMS: atom_id res chain seq x y z
N MET A 1 -55.58 7.14 -8.76
CA MET A 1 -54.38 6.57 -9.40
C MET A 1 -53.18 7.14 -8.67
N GLY A 2 -52.57 6.35 -7.79
CA GLY A 2 -51.32 6.75 -7.15
C GLY A 2 -50.21 6.68 -8.18
N LEU A 3 -49.59 7.82 -8.48
CA LEU A 3 -48.35 7.88 -9.25
C LEU A 3 -47.27 7.22 -8.39
N THR A 4 -46.98 5.95 -8.67
CA THR A 4 -45.76 5.29 -8.23
C THR A 4 -44.59 6.09 -8.81
N MET A 5 -43.80 6.70 -7.94
CA MET A 5 -42.50 7.26 -8.30
C MET A 5 -41.71 6.16 -9.01
N PRO A 6 -41.11 6.41 -10.18
CA PRO A 6 -40.29 5.41 -10.86
C PRO A 6 -39.15 4.99 -9.93
N GLU A 7 -39.01 3.69 -9.67
CA GLU A 7 -37.84 3.15 -8.97
C GLU A 7 -36.57 3.62 -9.70
N SER A 8 -35.71 4.35 -9.00
CA SER A 8 -34.43 4.81 -9.54
C SER A 8 -33.61 3.60 -9.98
N LYS A 9 -33.15 3.61 -11.24
CA LYS A 9 -32.29 2.54 -11.78
C LYS A 9 -31.05 2.37 -10.89
N PRO A 10 -30.67 1.15 -10.48
CA PRO A 10 -29.47 0.95 -9.69
C PRO A 10 -28.22 1.31 -10.53
N LEU A 11 -27.26 2.00 -9.90
CA LEU A 11 -26.05 2.54 -10.54
C LEU A 11 -25.16 1.46 -11.20
N GLY A 12 -25.22 0.23 -10.73
CA GLY A 12 -24.37 -0.88 -11.17
C GLY A 12 -23.32 -1.25 -10.12
N LYS A 13 -22.55 -2.31 -10.39
CA LYS A 13 -21.62 -2.91 -9.43
C LYS A 13 -20.27 -2.17 -9.44
N ILE A 14 -19.79 -1.77 -8.26
CA ILE A 14 -18.50 -1.09 -8.08
C ILE A 14 -17.49 -2.06 -7.47
N ALA A 15 -16.29 -2.11 -8.03
CA ALA A 15 -15.15 -2.82 -7.46
C ALA A 15 -14.11 -1.87 -6.89
N ILE A 16 -13.74 -2.06 -5.62
CA ILE A 16 -12.63 -1.37 -4.96
C ILE A 16 -11.45 -2.34 -4.90
N ILE A 17 -10.29 -1.95 -5.44
CA ILE A 17 -9.05 -2.74 -5.37
C ILE A 17 -8.20 -2.17 -4.24
N GLY A 18 -7.99 -2.94 -3.18
CA GLY A 18 -7.27 -2.54 -1.97
C GLY A 18 -8.19 -2.23 -0.78
N GLY A 19 -7.93 -2.90 0.35
CA GLY A 19 -8.68 -2.85 1.60
C GLY A 19 -7.97 -2.06 2.73
N GLY A 20 -7.04 -1.17 2.39
CA GLY A 20 -6.45 -0.24 3.36
C GLY A 20 -7.45 0.82 3.84
N ILE A 21 -6.99 1.81 4.62
CA ILE A 21 -7.85 2.87 5.17
C ILE A 21 -8.70 3.56 4.08
N SER A 22 -8.11 3.91 2.93
CA SER A 22 -8.82 4.53 1.81
C SER A 22 -9.96 3.65 1.29
N GLY A 23 -9.66 2.38 0.97
CA GLY A 23 -10.64 1.45 0.40
C GLY A 23 -11.74 1.07 1.39
N ALA A 24 -11.39 0.82 2.66
CA ALA A 24 -12.36 0.52 3.70
C ALA A 24 -13.29 1.72 3.97
N THR A 25 -12.73 2.93 4.10
CA THR A 25 -13.52 4.17 4.28
C THR A 25 -14.49 4.39 3.13
N LEU A 26 -14.01 4.24 1.89
CA LEU A 26 -14.86 4.40 0.70
C LEU A 26 -15.93 3.31 0.62
N ALA A 27 -15.58 2.04 0.89
CA ALA A 27 -16.56 0.95 0.91
C ALA A 27 -17.69 1.23 1.88
N ILE A 28 -17.37 1.60 3.13
CA ILE A 28 -18.37 1.96 4.15
C ILE A 28 -19.22 3.14 3.70
N ALA A 29 -18.61 4.20 3.14
CA ALA A 29 -19.33 5.37 2.67
C ALA A 29 -20.33 5.04 1.55
N LEU A 30 -19.95 4.18 0.60
CA LEU A 30 -20.81 3.77 -0.51
C LEU A 30 -21.91 2.79 -0.05
N LEU A 31 -21.58 1.84 0.83
CA LEU A 31 -22.57 0.93 1.43
C LEU A 31 -23.61 1.67 2.27
N HIS A 32 -23.20 2.69 3.02
CA HIS A 32 -24.10 3.58 3.77
C HIS A 32 -25.11 4.30 2.86
N ARG A 33 -24.77 4.47 1.57
CA ARG A 33 -25.64 5.04 0.52
C ARG A 33 -26.42 3.98 -0.26
N GLY A 34 -26.33 2.71 0.12
CA GLY A 34 -27.04 1.60 -0.53
C GLY A 34 -26.46 1.18 -1.89
N LEU A 35 -25.21 1.51 -2.18
CA LEU A 35 -24.55 1.15 -3.45
C LEU A 35 -23.94 -0.27 -3.38
N ASP A 36 -23.96 -0.99 -4.51
CA ASP A 36 -23.39 -2.35 -4.62
C ASP A 36 -21.87 -2.27 -4.82
N VAL A 37 -21.13 -2.64 -3.76
CA VAL A 37 -19.68 -2.54 -3.69
C VAL A 37 -19.06 -3.88 -3.30
N ASN A 38 -17.93 -4.21 -3.92
CA ASN A 38 -17.06 -5.30 -3.51
C ASN A 38 -15.62 -4.81 -3.36
N VAL A 39 -14.94 -5.24 -2.30
CA VAL A 39 -13.54 -4.91 -2.02
C VAL A 39 -12.67 -6.13 -2.34
N TYR A 40 -11.58 -5.94 -3.08
CA TYR A 40 -10.62 -6.99 -3.41
C TYR A 40 -9.28 -6.65 -2.77
N GLU A 41 -8.88 -7.43 -1.76
CA GLU A 41 -7.66 -7.20 -0.97
C GLU A 41 -6.64 -8.31 -1.21
N GLN A 42 -5.38 -7.94 -1.46
CA GLN A 42 -4.30 -8.87 -1.74
C GLN A 42 -3.87 -9.68 -0.50
N ALA A 43 -3.97 -9.10 0.70
CA ALA A 43 -3.65 -9.74 1.96
C ALA A 43 -4.70 -10.81 2.33
N ALA A 44 -4.31 -11.74 3.21
CA ALA A 44 -5.20 -12.80 3.68
C ALA A 44 -6.22 -12.33 4.74
N HIS A 45 -6.01 -11.16 5.32
CA HIS A 45 -6.85 -10.50 6.30
C HIS A 45 -6.55 -9.01 6.29
N PHE A 46 -7.43 -8.19 6.83
CA PHE A 46 -7.09 -6.81 7.16
C PHE A 46 -5.99 -6.81 8.22
N GLY A 47 -4.90 -6.08 7.98
CA GLY A 47 -3.81 -6.00 8.95
C GLY A 47 -2.65 -5.18 8.41
N GLU A 48 -2.15 -4.26 9.23
CA GLU A 48 -0.97 -3.45 8.94
C GLU A 48 -0.10 -3.29 10.18
N ILE A 49 1.20 -3.08 9.98
CA ILE A 49 2.18 -2.97 11.07
C ILE A 49 2.21 -1.53 11.61
N GLY A 50 1.82 -1.36 12.88
CA GLY A 50 2.53 -0.56 13.90
C GLY A 50 2.73 0.95 13.73
N ALA A 51 2.15 1.60 12.72
CA ALA A 51 2.28 3.06 12.57
C ALA A 51 1.22 3.82 13.39
N GLY A 52 1.63 4.88 14.10
CA GLY A 52 0.69 5.93 14.48
C GLY A 52 0.30 6.79 13.27
N VAL A 53 -0.99 7.13 13.15
CA VAL A 53 -1.52 8.06 12.12
C VAL A 53 -2.30 9.15 12.83
N ALA A 54 -2.11 10.40 12.42
CA ALA A 54 -2.86 11.53 12.96
C ALA A 54 -3.93 12.00 11.97
N PHE A 55 -5.06 12.50 12.48
CA PHE A 55 -6.13 13.05 11.67
C PHE A 55 -6.37 14.52 12.01
N ASN A 56 -6.32 15.34 10.96
CA ASN A 56 -6.52 16.78 11.06
C ASN A 56 -8.03 17.16 11.10
N PRO A 57 -8.38 18.42 11.41
CA PRO A 57 -9.77 18.85 11.47
C PRO A 57 -10.57 18.62 10.17
N ALA A 58 -9.97 18.79 9.00
CA ALA A 58 -10.63 18.54 7.72
C ALA A 58 -11.00 17.07 7.54
N ALA A 59 -10.10 16.15 7.91
CA ALA A 59 -10.34 14.72 7.89
C ALA A 59 -11.49 14.32 8.84
N ALA A 60 -11.51 14.85 10.06
CA ALA A 60 -12.59 14.58 11.01
C ALA A 60 -13.96 15.05 10.49
N ARG A 61 -14.01 16.19 9.78
CA ARG A 61 -15.25 16.64 9.10
C ARG A 61 -15.62 15.75 7.91
N ALA A 62 -14.63 15.28 7.14
CA ALA A 62 -14.84 14.35 6.03
C ALA A 62 -15.37 12.98 6.51
N MET A 63 -14.89 12.46 7.64
CA MET A 63 -15.39 11.21 8.24
C MET A 63 -16.90 11.27 8.45
N LYS A 64 -17.41 12.36 9.03
CA LYS A 64 -18.85 12.58 9.28
C LYS A 64 -19.68 12.61 8.00
N ILE A 65 -19.11 13.09 6.88
CA ILE A 65 -19.77 13.08 5.57
C ILE A 65 -19.77 11.67 4.98
N CYS A 66 -18.70 10.91 5.17
CA CYS A 66 -18.62 9.53 4.69
C CYS A 66 -19.67 8.63 5.35
N SER A 67 -19.65 8.56 6.69
CA SER A 67 -20.66 7.89 7.52
C SER A 67 -20.45 8.30 8.99
N PRO A 68 -21.51 8.45 9.81
CA PRO A 68 -21.38 8.59 11.26
C PRO A 68 -20.51 7.49 11.89
N ASP A 69 -20.63 6.26 11.39
CA ASP A 69 -19.90 5.07 11.86
C ASP A 69 -18.37 5.25 11.80
N ILE A 70 -17.87 5.90 10.74
CA ILE A 70 -16.43 6.11 10.53
C ILE A 70 -15.89 7.09 11.58
N PHE A 71 -16.66 8.14 11.88
CA PHE A 71 -16.28 9.11 12.90
C PHE A 71 -16.32 8.49 14.31
N GLU A 72 -17.33 7.68 14.60
CA GLU A 72 -17.42 6.94 15.86
C GLU A 72 -16.28 5.93 16.04
N ALA A 73 -15.95 5.17 14.98
CA ALA A 73 -14.81 4.27 14.95
C ALA A 73 -13.49 5.00 15.24
N PHE A 74 -13.31 6.20 14.68
CA PHE A 74 -12.15 7.06 14.93
C PHE A 74 -12.09 7.52 16.39
N GLU A 75 -13.17 8.11 16.92
CA GLU A 75 -13.22 8.63 18.31
C GLU A 75 -12.94 7.53 19.34
N LYS A 76 -13.36 6.29 19.06
CA LYS A 76 -13.16 5.14 19.95
C LYS A 76 -11.68 4.79 20.19
N VAL A 77 -10.82 5.08 19.20
CA VAL A 77 -9.38 4.72 19.23
C VAL A 77 -8.45 5.94 19.22
N ALA A 78 -8.99 7.13 19.00
CA ALA A 78 -8.25 8.38 19.03
C ALA A 78 -7.58 8.59 20.40
N THR A 79 -6.31 8.96 20.34
CA THR A 79 -5.48 9.35 21.48
C THR A 79 -5.07 10.79 21.27
N ARG A 80 -5.35 11.62 22.28
CA ARG A 80 -5.00 13.04 22.31
C ARG A 80 -3.82 13.28 23.23
N ASN A 81 -3.26 14.48 23.17
CA ASN A 81 -2.35 14.96 24.21
C ASN A 81 -3.02 14.81 25.59
N GLN A 82 -2.24 14.48 26.63
CA GLN A 82 -2.80 14.23 27.96
C GLN A 82 -2.72 15.47 28.88
N GLY A 83 -1.86 16.44 28.57
CA GLY A 83 -1.81 17.71 29.30
C GLY A 83 -3.09 18.51 29.09
N GLU A 84 -3.66 19.08 30.17
CA GLU A 84 -4.88 19.90 30.09
C GLU A 84 -4.69 21.15 29.22
N ASP A 85 -3.52 21.80 29.33
CA ASP A 85 -3.11 22.95 28.51
C ASP A 85 -2.68 22.55 27.08
N LYS A 86 -2.55 21.25 26.81
CA LYS A 86 -2.05 20.70 25.54
C LYS A 86 -3.16 20.11 24.66
N GLN A 87 -4.42 20.16 25.08
CA GLN A 87 -5.54 19.54 24.35
C GLN A 87 -5.72 20.09 22.93
N SER A 88 -5.46 21.38 22.70
CA SER A 88 -5.56 22.01 21.38
C SER A 88 -4.25 21.98 20.59
N VAL A 89 -3.15 21.57 21.21
CA VAL A 89 -1.82 21.57 20.59
C VAL A 89 -1.72 20.41 19.60
N TRP A 90 -1.34 20.73 18.35
CA TRP A 90 -0.99 19.72 17.34
C TRP A 90 0.39 19.14 17.65
N PHE A 91 1.40 19.99 17.74
CA PHE A 91 2.75 19.62 18.16
C PHE A 91 3.41 20.81 18.88
N ASP A 92 4.33 20.52 19.81
CA ASP A 92 5.32 21.51 20.25
C ASP A 92 6.63 21.24 19.50
N TRP A 93 7.21 22.29 18.89
CA TRP A 93 8.47 22.20 18.17
C TRP A 93 9.63 22.60 19.07
N VAL A 94 10.69 21.81 19.07
CA VAL A 94 11.89 22.03 19.90
C VAL A 94 13.17 21.96 19.09
N ASP A 95 14.18 22.70 19.52
CA ASP A 95 15.54 22.59 19.00
C ASP A 95 16.22 21.36 19.61
N ALA A 96 16.46 20.34 18.78
CA ALA A 96 17.06 19.12 19.26
C ALA A 96 18.59 19.19 19.35
N HIS A 97 19.26 20.25 18.85
CA HIS A 97 20.71 20.38 18.93
C HIS A 97 21.17 21.12 20.19
N ASN A 98 20.42 22.15 20.60
CA ASN A 98 20.75 22.95 21.80
C ASN A 98 20.19 22.34 23.10
N ASP A 99 19.91 21.04 23.10
CA ASP A 99 19.29 20.30 24.20
C ASP A 99 20.32 19.62 25.09
N THR A 100 20.47 20.13 26.32
CA THR A 100 21.50 19.69 27.28
C THR A 100 20.94 18.89 28.46
N GLU A 101 19.66 19.07 28.80
CA GLU A 101 19.01 18.40 29.92
C GLU A 101 17.75 17.65 29.45
N VAL A 102 17.73 16.34 29.70
CA VAL A 102 16.66 15.44 29.27
C VAL A 102 15.29 15.96 29.71
N GLY A 103 14.39 16.15 28.74
CA GLY A 103 12.98 16.49 29.00
C GLY A 103 12.73 17.95 29.38
N LYS A 104 13.75 18.82 29.37
CA LYS A 104 13.61 20.24 29.71
C LYS A 104 13.80 21.19 28.53
N GLN A 105 13.51 20.72 27.33
CA GLN A 105 13.63 21.50 26.11
C GLN A 105 12.65 22.69 26.13
N GLU A 106 13.15 23.89 25.82
CA GLU A 106 12.30 25.03 25.54
C GLU A 106 11.62 24.85 24.17
N TYR A 107 10.33 25.18 24.11
CA TYR A 107 9.62 25.17 22.82
C TYR A 107 10.07 26.35 21.98
N ALA A 108 10.50 26.06 20.76
CA ALA A 108 10.74 27.10 19.76
C ALA A 108 9.41 27.77 19.38
N PHE A 109 8.36 26.96 19.20
CA PHE A 109 6.97 27.41 18.97
C PHE A 109 6.01 26.22 19.13
N SER A 110 4.71 26.53 19.19
CA SER A 110 3.62 25.54 19.23
C SER A 110 2.58 25.88 18.17
N ILE A 111 2.05 24.87 17.50
CA ILE A 111 0.92 25.02 16.57
C ILE A 111 -0.26 24.27 17.17
N SER A 112 -1.42 24.94 17.19
CA SER A 112 -2.66 24.43 17.77
C SER A 112 -3.79 24.48 16.74
N ASN A 113 -4.80 23.65 16.94
CA ASN A 113 -6.03 23.65 16.16
C ASN A 113 -7.24 23.29 17.05
N GLU A 114 -8.42 23.20 16.43
CA GLU A 114 -9.69 22.91 17.11
C GLU A 114 -9.67 21.59 17.92
N PHE A 115 -8.91 20.59 17.49
CA PHE A 115 -8.92 19.25 18.08
C PHE A 115 -7.57 18.77 18.64
N GLY A 116 -6.51 19.58 18.51
CA GLY A 116 -5.13 19.19 18.82
C GLY A 116 -4.67 17.94 18.04
N ALA A 117 -3.67 17.26 18.60
CA ALA A 117 -3.17 15.99 18.08
C ALA A 117 -4.23 14.89 18.24
N ASN A 118 -4.79 14.37 17.14
CA ASN A 118 -5.64 13.18 17.16
C ASN A 118 -4.93 12.01 16.51
N ALA A 119 -4.14 11.28 17.29
CA ALA A 119 -3.41 10.12 16.82
C ALA A 119 -4.17 8.82 17.05
N VAL A 120 -4.13 7.90 16.11
CA VAL A 120 -4.62 6.53 16.26
C VAL A 120 -3.49 5.54 16.05
N HIS A 121 -3.58 4.37 16.69
CA HIS A 121 -2.82 3.22 16.23
C HIS A 121 -3.48 2.70 14.95
N ARG A 122 -2.77 2.74 13.83
CA ARG A 122 -3.36 2.53 12.49
C ARG A 122 -4.08 1.19 12.35
N ALA A 123 -3.51 0.12 12.91
CA ALA A 123 -4.15 -1.21 12.89
C ALA A 123 -5.48 -1.21 13.66
N HIS A 124 -5.52 -0.58 14.85
CA HIS A 124 -6.74 -0.54 15.66
C HIS A 124 -7.84 0.29 14.99
N PHE A 125 -7.47 1.37 14.29
CA PHE A 125 -8.45 2.14 13.55
C PHE A 125 -9.02 1.35 12.37
N LEU A 126 -8.17 0.66 11.61
CA LEU A 126 -8.64 -0.24 10.55
C LEU A 126 -9.54 -1.35 11.11
N ASP A 127 -9.17 -1.96 12.24
CA ASP A 127 -9.95 -3.00 12.91
C ASP A 127 -11.33 -2.49 13.35
N GLU A 128 -11.46 -1.23 13.79
CA GLU A 128 -12.77 -0.64 14.06
C GLU A 128 -13.55 -0.33 12.78
N LEU A 129 -12.90 0.17 11.72
CA LEU A 129 -13.58 0.45 10.44
C LEU A 129 -14.17 -0.81 9.82
N VAL A 130 -13.41 -1.91 9.76
CA VAL A 130 -13.81 -3.12 9.03
C VAL A 130 -15.02 -3.82 9.66
N LYS A 131 -15.34 -3.53 10.94
CA LYS A 131 -16.57 -4.00 11.60
C LYS A 131 -17.85 -3.45 10.94
N HIS A 132 -17.73 -2.34 10.21
CA HIS A 132 -18.83 -1.72 9.49
C HIS A 132 -18.92 -2.19 8.03
N VAL A 133 -18.03 -3.11 7.60
CA VAL A 133 -18.10 -3.74 6.28
C VAL A 133 -18.81 -5.10 6.44
N PRO A 134 -19.97 -5.33 5.81
CA PRO A 134 -20.68 -6.60 5.90
C PRO A 134 -19.88 -7.79 5.37
N ASP A 135 -20.12 -8.97 5.96
CA ASP A 135 -19.57 -10.22 5.48
C ASP A 135 -19.93 -10.46 4.00
N GLY A 136 -18.94 -10.89 3.21
CA GLY A 136 -19.10 -11.16 1.77
C GLY A 136 -18.85 -9.97 0.85
N VAL A 137 -18.72 -8.75 1.37
CA VAL A 137 -18.30 -7.57 0.57
C VAL A 137 -16.80 -7.63 0.25
N THR A 138 -15.99 -8.10 1.18
CA THR A 138 -14.53 -8.17 1.02
C THR A 138 -14.06 -9.55 0.58
N HIS A 139 -13.18 -9.57 -0.42
CA HIS A 139 -12.58 -10.76 -1.02
C HIS A 139 -11.06 -10.70 -0.82
N PHE A 140 -10.54 -11.51 0.10
CA PHE A 140 -9.10 -11.58 0.43
C PHE A 140 -8.30 -12.46 -0.53
N GLY A 141 -6.97 -12.29 -0.54
CA GLY A 141 -6.07 -13.01 -1.44
C GLY A 141 -6.18 -12.58 -2.91
N LYS A 142 -6.83 -11.44 -3.19
CA LYS A 142 -7.13 -10.94 -4.54
C LYS A 142 -6.14 -9.88 -4.95
N HIS A 143 -4.95 -10.32 -5.36
CA HIS A 143 -3.93 -9.45 -5.93
C HIS A 143 -4.21 -9.20 -7.42
N LEU A 144 -4.53 -7.96 -7.79
CA LEU A 144 -4.87 -7.55 -9.15
C LEU A 144 -3.68 -7.75 -10.10
N ASP A 145 -3.91 -8.47 -11.20
CA ASP A 145 -2.97 -8.61 -12.31
C ASP A 145 -3.24 -7.55 -13.39
N THR A 146 -4.46 -7.56 -13.95
CA THR A 146 -4.84 -6.64 -15.03
C THR A 146 -6.35 -6.37 -15.06
N ILE A 147 -6.74 -5.33 -15.79
CA ILE A 147 -8.13 -4.95 -16.05
C ILE A 147 -8.37 -5.01 -17.57
N GLU A 148 -9.49 -5.63 -17.99
CA GLU A 148 -9.89 -5.75 -19.39
C GLU A 148 -11.34 -5.27 -19.55
N GLU A 149 -11.61 -4.48 -20.59
CA GLU A 149 -12.97 -4.13 -20.97
C GLU A 149 -13.57 -5.23 -21.85
N LEU A 150 -14.73 -5.75 -21.45
CA LEU A 150 -15.46 -6.80 -22.13
C LEU A 150 -16.41 -6.23 -23.20
N GLN A 151 -16.87 -7.08 -24.10
CA GLN A 151 -17.79 -6.70 -25.18
C GLN A 151 -19.16 -6.20 -24.69
N ASP A 152 -19.60 -6.66 -23.52
CA ASP A 152 -20.83 -6.20 -22.86
C ASP A 152 -20.64 -4.87 -22.11
N GLY A 153 -19.44 -4.27 -22.20
CA GLY A 153 -19.09 -3.06 -21.49
C GLY A 153 -18.80 -3.28 -20.01
N LYS A 154 -18.64 -4.49 -19.48
CA LYS A 154 -18.14 -4.67 -18.10
C LYS A 154 -16.62 -4.65 -18.04
N LEU A 155 -16.08 -4.30 -16.88
CA LEU A 155 -14.66 -4.38 -16.59
C LEU A 155 -14.37 -5.72 -15.90
N ARG A 156 -13.53 -6.56 -16.50
CA ARG A 156 -13.02 -7.80 -15.93
C ARG A 156 -11.69 -7.52 -15.25
N MET A 157 -11.61 -7.87 -13.97
CA MET A 157 -10.39 -7.81 -13.17
C MET A 157 -9.85 -9.23 -13.05
N LYS A 158 -8.62 -9.45 -13.49
CA LYS A 158 -7.92 -10.73 -13.35
C LYS A 158 -7.03 -10.70 -12.12
N PHE A 159 -7.00 -11.78 -11.37
CA PHE A 159 -6.20 -11.89 -10.15
C PHE A 159 -5.11 -12.95 -10.29
N HIS A 160 -4.04 -12.77 -9.51
CA HIS A 160 -2.88 -13.68 -9.50
C HIS A 160 -3.21 -15.12 -9.06
N ASP A 161 -4.33 -15.34 -8.37
CA ASP A 161 -4.81 -16.67 -7.99
C ASP A 161 -5.50 -17.42 -9.14
N GLY A 162 -5.59 -16.80 -10.33
CA GLY A 162 -6.23 -17.35 -11.52
C GLY A 162 -7.75 -17.13 -11.57
N THR A 163 -8.33 -16.47 -10.57
CA THR A 163 -9.74 -16.09 -10.57
C THR A 163 -9.96 -14.72 -11.20
N ASP A 164 -11.19 -14.45 -11.60
CA ASP A 164 -11.60 -13.17 -12.14
C ASP A 164 -12.89 -12.68 -11.48
N ALA A 165 -13.13 -11.37 -11.54
CA ALA A 165 -14.41 -10.78 -11.23
C ALA A 165 -14.76 -9.66 -12.22
N THR A 166 -16.05 -9.32 -12.30
CA THR A 166 -16.55 -8.26 -13.20
C THR A 166 -17.27 -7.17 -12.42
N ALA A 167 -17.14 -5.91 -12.88
CA ALA A 167 -17.83 -4.74 -12.34
C ALA A 167 -18.16 -3.73 -13.45
N ASP A 168 -19.04 -2.77 -13.15
CA ASP A 168 -19.37 -1.65 -14.02
C ASP A 168 -18.38 -0.48 -13.88
N ALA A 169 -17.69 -0.40 -12.73
CA ALA A 169 -16.63 0.57 -12.47
C ALA A 169 -15.57 -0.02 -11.51
N VAL A 170 -14.33 0.45 -11.64
CA VAL A 170 -13.19 0.03 -10.79
C VAL A 170 -12.56 1.25 -10.12
N ILE A 171 -12.35 1.17 -8.81
CA ILE A 171 -11.70 2.19 -7.99
C ILE A 171 -10.43 1.59 -7.37
N GLY A 172 -9.27 2.13 -7.73
CA GLY A 172 -7.96 1.71 -7.22
C GLY A 172 -7.61 2.41 -5.91
N CYS A 173 -7.70 1.67 -4.80
CA CYS A 173 -7.28 2.01 -3.44
C CYS A 173 -6.09 1.14 -2.99
N ASP A 174 -5.29 0.64 -3.94
CA ASP A 174 -4.20 -0.33 -3.79
C ASP A 174 -2.83 0.29 -3.46
N GLY A 175 -2.83 1.55 -3.04
CA GLY A 175 -1.73 2.21 -2.33
C GLY A 175 -0.57 2.66 -3.20
N ILE A 176 0.55 2.99 -2.56
CA ILE A 176 1.72 3.60 -3.21
C ILE A 176 2.32 2.75 -4.34
N LYS A 177 2.09 1.43 -4.38
CA LYS A 177 2.53 0.52 -5.46
C LYS A 177 1.36 0.10 -6.39
N SER A 178 0.39 0.99 -6.56
CA SER A 178 -0.86 0.73 -7.28
C SER A 178 -0.67 0.10 -8.67
N LYS A 179 -1.29 -1.07 -8.85
CA LYS A 179 -1.45 -1.76 -10.12
C LYS A 179 -2.47 -1.05 -11.00
N VAL A 180 -3.50 -0.45 -10.40
CA VAL A 180 -4.50 0.34 -11.13
C VAL A 180 -3.84 1.58 -11.76
N ARG A 181 -2.99 2.31 -11.02
CA ARG A 181 -2.21 3.43 -11.56
C ARG A 181 -1.33 2.99 -12.73
N ALA A 182 -0.59 1.89 -12.56
CA ALA A 182 0.27 1.36 -13.62
C ALA A 182 -0.52 0.92 -14.87
N TRP A 183 -1.71 0.35 -14.70
CA TRP A 183 -2.61 -0.01 -15.80
C TRP A 183 -3.14 1.23 -16.53
N MET A 184 -3.50 2.29 -15.79
CA MET A 184 -4.02 3.53 -16.38
C MET A 184 -2.97 4.24 -17.23
N MET A 185 -1.78 4.44 -16.66
CA MET A 185 -0.70 5.23 -17.25
C MET A 185 0.20 4.44 -18.20
N GLY A 186 0.27 3.12 -18.03
CA GLY A 186 1.26 2.25 -18.65
C GLY A 186 2.43 1.97 -17.70
N ALA A 187 2.91 0.73 -17.68
CA ALA A 187 3.94 0.29 -16.72
C ALA A 187 5.25 1.08 -16.82
N ASP A 188 5.61 1.53 -18.03
CA ASP A 188 6.85 2.29 -18.30
C ASP A 188 6.69 3.81 -18.11
N HIS A 189 5.49 4.30 -17.76
CA HIS A 189 5.25 5.72 -17.55
C HIS A 189 5.94 6.19 -16.25
N PRO A 190 6.63 7.36 -16.22
CA PRO A 190 7.35 7.84 -15.03
C PRO A 190 6.49 8.00 -13.77
N CYS A 191 5.20 8.31 -13.92
CA CYS A 191 4.24 8.40 -12.81
C CYS A 191 3.80 7.06 -12.22
N SER A 192 4.11 5.93 -12.87
CA SER A 192 3.66 4.61 -12.42
C SER A 192 4.40 4.15 -11.15
N PRO A 193 5.75 4.12 -11.11
CA PRO A 193 6.47 3.84 -9.87
C PRO A 193 6.49 5.06 -8.93
N PRO A 194 6.46 4.85 -7.60
CA PRO A 194 6.78 5.92 -6.65
C PRO A 194 8.27 6.23 -6.67
N VAL A 195 8.65 7.41 -6.18
CA VAL A 195 10.04 7.88 -6.16
C VAL A 195 10.53 8.02 -4.73
N TYR A 196 11.78 7.64 -4.50
CA TYR A 196 12.44 7.77 -3.20
C TYR A 196 12.68 9.26 -2.89
N THR A 197 12.25 9.71 -1.72
CA THR A 197 12.38 11.13 -1.34
C THR A 197 13.75 11.45 -0.76
N HIS A 198 14.73 10.54 -0.82
CA HIS A 198 16.03 10.69 -0.18
C HIS A 198 15.94 10.87 1.34
N LYS A 199 14.94 10.23 1.96
CA LYS A 199 14.73 10.21 3.42
C LYS A 199 14.27 8.84 3.85
N TYR A 200 14.70 8.40 5.02
CA TYR A 200 14.20 7.19 5.66
C TYR A 200 13.85 7.47 7.12
N ALA A 201 13.11 6.55 7.73
CA ALA A 201 12.64 6.67 9.10
C ALA A 201 12.82 5.40 9.91
N TYR A 202 13.24 5.55 11.15
CA TYR A 202 13.14 4.51 12.18
C TYR A 202 11.85 4.68 12.95
N ARG A 203 11.19 3.57 13.27
CA ARG A 203 9.94 3.57 14.05
C ARG A 203 10.12 2.74 15.31
N GLY A 204 9.52 3.19 16.41
CA GLY A 204 9.49 2.43 17.64
C GLY A 204 8.38 2.86 18.56
N LEU A 205 8.11 1.99 19.54
CA LEU A 205 7.10 2.19 20.56
C LEU A 205 7.77 2.09 21.92
N ILE A 206 7.42 3.01 22.83
CA ILE A 206 7.95 3.04 24.20
C ILE A 206 6.76 2.97 25.16
N PRO A 207 6.74 2.04 26.14
CA PRO A 207 5.74 2.04 27.20
C PRO A 207 5.68 3.39 27.93
N MET A 208 4.47 3.94 28.13
CA MET A 208 4.32 5.31 28.64
C MET A 208 4.89 5.49 30.04
N ASP A 209 4.79 4.48 30.90
CA ASP A 209 5.37 4.47 32.24
C ASP A 209 6.89 4.67 32.21
N LYS A 210 7.58 3.98 31.29
CA LYS A 210 9.00 4.13 31.03
C LYS A 210 9.31 5.53 30.47
N ALA A 211 8.53 6.00 29.49
CA ALA A 211 8.72 7.32 28.88
C ALA A 211 8.60 8.45 29.91
N ARG A 212 7.56 8.44 30.75
CA ARG A 212 7.35 9.44 31.81
C ARG A 212 8.48 9.46 32.81
N LYS A 213 8.95 8.27 33.24
CA LYS A 213 10.04 8.15 34.20
C LYS A 213 11.34 8.78 33.68
N GLU A 214 11.65 8.57 32.40
CA GLU A 214 12.94 8.94 31.82
C GLU A 214 12.94 10.33 31.17
N LEU A 215 11.79 10.82 30.70
CA LEU A 215 11.65 12.09 29.95
C LEU A 215 10.81 13.15 30.67
N GLY A 216 10.09 12.78 31.74
CA GLY A 216 9.09 13.63 32.38
C GLY A 216 7.72 13.60 31.70
N ASP A 217 6.71 14.07 32.42
CA ASP A 217 5.29 13.95 32.04
C ASP A 217 4.94 14.78 30.79
N ASP A 218 5.39 16.03 30.71
CA ASP A 218 5.06 16.90 29.58
C ASP A 218 5.55 16.34 28.24
N LEU A 219 6.80 15.87 28.17
CA LEU A 219 7.35 15.36 26.93
C LEU A 219 6.73 14.02 26.56
N ALA A 220 6.65 13.09 27.52
CA ALA A 220 6.18 11.73 27.24
C ALA A 220 4.72 11.69 26.78
N GLN A 221 3.87 12.56 27.33
CA GLN A 221 2.42 12.46 27.18
C GLN A 221 1.82 13.40 26.13
N ASN A 222 2.64 14.20 25.44
CA ASN A 222 2.18 15.16 24.44
C ASN A 222 3.00 15.06 23.14
N ALA A 223 2.43 15.51 22.05
CA ALA A 223 3.05 15.46 20.73
C ALA A 223 4.21 16.47 20.62
N LYS A 224 5.43 16.00 20.32
CA LYS A 224 6.65 16.82 20.18
C LYS A 224 7.34 16.59 18.83
N MET A 225 7.90 17.66 18.28
CA MET A 225 8.69 17.66 17.06
C MET A 225 10.11 18.18 17.36
N HIS A 226 11.06 17.25 17.47
CA HIS A 226 12.47 17.51 17.72
C HIS A 226 13.19 17.81 16.39
N MET A 227 13.37 19.08 16.06
CA MET A 227 13.99 19.55 14.82
C MET A 227 15.52 19.52 14.90
N GLY A 228 16.19 19.25 13.78
CA GLY A 228 17.64 19.24 13.72
C GLY A 228 18.19 19.28 12.30
N GLN A 229 19.50 19.47 12.15
CA GLN A 229 20.13 19.44 10.83
C GLN A 229 20.04 18.04 10.20
N ASP A 230 19.46 17.97 9.00
CA ASP A 230 19.36 16.76 8.17
C ASP A 230 18.63 15.56 8.84
N GLY A 231 17.82 15.83 9.86
CA GLY A 231 16.98 14.84 10.53
C GLY A 231 16.02 15.48 11.51
N HIS A 232 14.99 14.73 11.91
CA HIS A 232 14.08 15.15 12.97
C HIS A 232 13.46 13.93 13.64
N VAL A 233 13.02 14.09 14.88
CA VAL A 233 12.32 13.03 15.63
C VAL A 233 10.98 13.56 16.09
N LEU A 234 9.92 12.78 15.87
CA LEU A 234 8.61 13.10 16.41
C LEU A 234 8.18 12.04 17.43
N THR A 235 7.49 12.50 18.47
CA THR A 235 6.89 11.66 19.49
C THR A 235 5.44 12.06 19.70
N PHE A 236 4.56 11.11 19.99
CA PHE A 236 3.18 11.38 20.41
C PHE A 236 2.57 10.17 21.12
N PRO A 237 1.60 10.39 22.03
CA PRO A 237 0.89 9.30 22.70
C PRO A 237 -0.05 8.57 21.72
N VAL A 238 -0.10 7.24 21.84
CA VAL A 238 -1.07 6.36 21.17
C VAL A 238 -1.63 5.36 22.19
N ASN A 239 -2.57 4.53 21.74
CA ASN A 239 -3.17 3.47 22.57
C ASN A 239 -3.76 4.01 23.89
N LYS A 240 -4.57 5.08 23.79
CA LYS A 240 -5.19 5.78 24.92
C LYS A 240 -4.16 6.31 25.94
N GLY A 241 -2.98 6.69 25.44
CA GLY A 241 -1.89 7.23 26.24
C GLY A 241 -1.03 6.17 26.93
N ALA A 242 -1.25 4.87 26.67
CA ALA A 242 -0.44 3.80 27.27
C ALA A 242 0.93 3.62 26.58
N THR A 243 1.12 4.18 25.39
CA THR A 243 2.33 3.99 24.59
C THR A 243 2.73 5.30 23.92
N MET A 244 4.02 5.64 23.96
CA MET A 244 4.60 6.73 23.19
C MET A 244 5.11 6.20 21.86
N ASN A 245 4.58 6.72 20.76
CA ASN A 245 5.06 6.43 19.41
C ASN A 245 6.27 7.32 19.11
N VAL A 246 7.30 6.75 18.47
CA VAL A 246 8.52 7.45 18.06
C VAL A 246 8.76 7.22 16.58
N VAL A 247 9.00 8.30 15.84
CA VAL A 247 9.46 8.21 14.45
C VAL A 247 10.65 9.16 14.27
N ALA A 248 11.79 8.60 13.85
CA ALA A 248 13.04 9.33 13.70
C ALA A 248 13.45 9.33 12.22
N PHE A 249 13.36 10.48 11.57
CA PHE A 249 13.65 10.67 10.16
C PHE A 249 15.06 11.17 9.94
N LYS A 250 15.71 10.65 8.89
CA LYS A 250 17.04 11.05 8.47
C LYS A 250 17.09 11.25 6.96
N VAL A 251 17.81 12.29 6.55
CA VAL A 251 18.12 12.55 5.14
C VAL A 251 19.23 11.62 4.67
N ASP A 252 19.03 11.05 3.50
CA ASP A 252 19.96 10.18 2.81
C ASP A 252 20.33 10.76 1.44
N PRO A 253 21.56 11.26 1.24
CA PRO A 253 21.98 11.75 -0.07
C PRO A 253 22.15 10.62 -1.10
N GLY A 254 22.16 9.35 -0.68
CA GLY A 254 22.27 8.18 -1.53
C GLY A 254 20.93 7.71 -2.12
N GLN A 255 21.01 6.63 -2.90
CA GLN A 255 19.84 5.88 -3.34
C GLN A 255 19.49 4.81 -2.32
N TRP A 256 18.20 4.49 -2.20
CA TRP A 256 17.77 3.39 -1.35
C TRP A 256 18.37 2.06 -1.84
N PRO A 257 18.97 1.24 -0.96
CA PRO A 257 19.74 0.06 -1.37
C PRO A 257 18.91 -1.12 -1.88
N SER A 258 17.58 -1.01 -1.96
CA SER A 258 16.69 -2.08 -2.42
C SER A 258 15.67 -1.58 -3.43
N ASP A 259 15.62 -2.22 -4.60
CA ASP A 259 14.62 -1.89 -5.64
C ASP A 259 13.22 -2.46 -5.34
N THR A 260 13.13 -3.39 -4.37
CA THR A 260 11.89 -4.17 -4.13
C THR A 260 11.28 -3.92 -2.74
N LYS A 261 12.12 -3.72 -1.72
CA LYS A 261 11.70 -3.57 -0.33
C LYS A 261 11.83 -2.12 0.11
N LEU A 262 10.72 -1.53 0.57
CA LEU A 262 10.71 -0.18 1.16
C LEU A 262 11.07 -0.19 2.65
N THR A 263 11.11 -1.37 3.27
CA THR A 263 11.46 -1.56 4.67
C THR A 263 12.60 -2.56 4.75
N LEU A 264 13.63 -2.22 5.52
CA LEU A 264 14.79 -3.07 5.77
C LEU A 264 15.02 -3.20 7.28
N PRO A 265 15.51 -4.35 7.76
CA PRO A 265 15.89 -4.49 9.15
C PRO A 265 17.03 -3.52 9.50
N SER A 266 17.00 -2.98 10.70
CA SER A 266 18.03 -2.12 11.27
C SER A 266 18.21 -2.43 12.77
N GLU A 267 19.12 -1.70 13.39
CA GLU A 267 19.43 -1.83 14.80
C GLU A 267 19.63 -0.46 15.44
N LYS A 268 19.45 -0.39 16.76
CA LYS A 268 19.56 0.85 17.53
C LYS A 268 20.90 1.58 17.32
N SER A 269 21.99 0.85 17.11
CA SER A 269 23.33 1.41 16.82
C SER A 269 23.34 2.31 15.57
N HIS A 270 22.56 1.97 14.54
CA HIS A 270 22.42 2.80 13.33
C HIS A 270 21.68 4.10 13.66
N VAL A 271 20.60 4.02 14.44
CA VAL A 271 19.85 5.21 14.89
C VAL A 271 20.75 6.13 15.70
N LEU A 272 21.50 5.60 16.67
CA LEU A 272 22.46 6.37 17.46
C LEU A 272 23.53 7.06 16.59
N LYS A 273 23.98 6.40 15.51
CA LYS A 273 24.94 6.97 14.57
C LYS A 273 24.34 8.14 13.78
N ASP A 274 23.11 8.01 13.31
CA ASP A 274 22.43 9.02 12.49
C ASP A 274 22.05 10.29 13.27
N PHE A 275 21.77 10.11 14.57
CA PHE A 275 21.37 11.17 15.51
C PHE A 275 22.48 11.52 16.52
N LYS A 276 23.74 11.20 16.22
CA LYS A 276 24.89 11.46 17.12
C LYS A 276 25.04 12.93 17.53
N ASP A 277 24.63 13.86 16.66
CA ASP A 277 24.76 15.31 16.84
C ASP A 277 23.52 15.93 17.52
N PHE A 278 22.51 15.13 17.84
CA PHE A 278 21.32 15.55 18.59
C PHE A 278 21.61 15.56 20.10
N GLY A 279 20.78 16.28 20.85
CA GLY A 279 20.93 16.51 22.28
C GLY A 279 20.42 15.38 23.17
N ALA A 280 20.53 15.62 24.48
CA ALA A 280 20.37 14.61 25.52
C ALA A 280 19.01 13.89 25.49
N THR A 281 17.93 14.62 25.21
CA THR A 281 16.57 14.08 25.18
C THR A 281 16.37 13.09 24.05
N VAL A 282 16.86 13.40 22.84
CA VAL A 282 16.72 12.50 21.68
C VAL A 282 17.56 11.25 21.85
N HIS A 283 18.79 11.36 22.38
CA HIS A 283 19.57 10.18 22.75
C HIS A 283 18.84 9.32 23.78
N LYS A 284 18.23 9.94 24.78
CA LYS A 284 17.46 9.21 25.78
C LYS A 284 16.24 8.49 25.19
N ILE A 285 15.54 9.11 24.24
CA ILE A 285 14.44 8.46 23.49
C ILE A 285 14.97 7.23 22.74
N ILE A 286 16.08 7.37 22.01
CA ILE A 286 16.69 6.28 21.22
C ILE A 286 17.16 5.13 22.13
N ASP A 287 17.74 5.44 23.29
CA ASP A 287 18.19 4.44 24.28
C ASP A 287 17.04 3.55 24.75
N MET A 288 15.83 4.11 24.85
CA MET A 288 14.64 3.39 25.29
C MET A 288 14.01 2.47 24.23
N LEU A 289 14.35 2.64 22.96
CA LEU A 289 13.84 1.82 21.86
C LEU A 289 14.29 0.35 21.99
N GLU A 290 13.64 -0.54 21.25
CA GLU A 290 14.11 -1.94 21.15
C GLU A 290 15.44 -2.02 20.39
N PRO A 291 16.28 -3.06 20.64
CA PRO A 291 17.56 -3.22 19.94
C PRO A 291 17.40 -3.44 18.44
N ASN A 292 16.42 -4.26 18.06
CA ASN A 292 16.09 -4.57 16.67
C ASN A 292 14.97 -3.66 16.21
N LEU A 293 15.19 -2.98 15.09
CA LEU A 293 14.27 -1.99 14.53
C LEU A 293 14.10 -2.25 13.04
N ASP A 294 13.16 -1.54 12.45
CA ASP A 294 13.03 -1.46 10.99
C ASP A 294 13.36 -0.04 10.53
N CYS A 295 13.99 0.05 9.37
CA CYS A 295 14.24 1.28 8.64
C CYS A 295 13.31 1.35 7.44
N TRP A 296 12.55 2.44 7.34
CA TRP A 296 11.49 2.64 6.37
C TRP A 296 11.90 3.74 5.39
N ALA A 297 12.13 3.40 4.14
CA ALA A 297 12.33 4.40 3.11
C ALA A 297 11.04 5.19 2.86
N ILE A 298 11.19 6.50 2.74
CA ILE A 298 10.09 7.38 2.40
C ILE A 298 10.04 7.52 0.88
N TYR A 299 8.94 7.05 0.31
CA TYR A 299 8.62 7.17 -1.10
C TYR A 299 7.32 7.97 -1.24
N ASP A 300 7.19 8.71 -2.34
CA ASP A 300 5.98 9.45 -2.68
C ASP A 300 5.82 9.56 -4.22
N THR A 301 4.84 10.34 -4.68
CA THR A 301 4.60 10.61 -6.11
C THR A 301 5.01 12.02 -6.53
N GLY A 302 5.91 12.68 -5.78
CA GLY A 302 6.18 14.12 -5.93
C GLY A 302 6.95 14.49 -7.20
N ASP A 303 7.87 13.67 -7.69
CA ASP A 303 8.68 14.01 -8.87
C ASP A 303 7.92 13.82 -10.18
N HIS A 304 6.98 12.87 -10.20
CA HIS A 304 6.18 12.50 -11.36
C HIS A 304 4.70 12.41 -10.98
N PRO A 305 4.05 13.54 -10.65
CA PRO A 305 2.64 13.54 -10.26
C PRO A 305 1.74 13.07 -11.42
N MET A 306 0.63 12.41 -11.10
CA MET A 306 -0.32 11.96 -12.13
C MET A 306 -1.02 13.16 -12.79
N PRO A 307 -1.17 13.20 -14.12
CA PRO A 307 -1.89 14.30 -14.79
C PRO A 307 -3.41 14.24 -14.62
N TYR A 308 -3.95 13.10 -14.23
CA TYR A 308 -5.37 12.84 -13.99
C TYR A 308 -5.52 11.59 -13.11
N TYR A 309 -6.65 11.41 -12.44
CA TYR A 309 -6.94 10.26 -11.59
C TYR A 309 -7.92 9.26 -12.19
N ASN A 310 -8.50 9.52 -13.36
CA ASN A 310 -9.41 8.59 -14.02
C ASN A 310 -9.06 8.28 -15.49
N LYS A 311 -9.49 7.12 -15.95
CA LYS A 311 -9.45 6.68 -17.35
C LYS A 311 -10.73 5.93 -17.64
N GLY A 312 -11.72 6.63 -18.20
CA GLY A 312 -13.06 6.07 -18.35
C GLY A 312 -13.66 5.71 -16.99
N ARG A 313 -14.09 4.45 -16.86
CA ARG A 313 -14.72 3.90 -15.64
C ARG A 313 -13.72 3.26 -14.68
N VAL A 314 -12.47 3.69 -14.74
CA VAL A 314 -11.41 3.31 -13.79
C VAL A 314 -10.87 4.60 -13.17
N VAL A 315 -10.74 4.64 -11.85
CA VAL A 315 -10.23 5.81 -11.10
C VAL A 315 -9.31 5.37 -9.95
N VAL A 316 -8.32 6.18 -9.58
CA VAL A 316 -7.47 5.95 -8.40
C VAL A 316 -7.86 6.91 -7.27
N VAL A 317 -7.79 6.42 -6.03
CA VAL A 317 -8.13 7.17 -4.81
C VAL A 317 -7.06 6.93 -3.74
N GLY A 318 -6.73 7.97 -2.97
CA GLY A 318 -5.72 7.90 -1.91
C GLY A 318 -4.30 7.74 -2.43
N ASP A 319 -3.47 6.98 -1.71
CA ASP A 319 -2.05 6.74 -2.03
C ASP A 319 -1.82 6.15 -3.45
N SER A 320 -2.86 5.56 -4.05
CA SER A 320 -2.82 5.14 -5.46
C SER A 320 -2.67 6.31 -6.43
N GLY A 321 -3.17 7.50 -6.10
CA GLY A 321 -3.05 8.71 -6.93
C GLY A 321 -2.03 9.72 -6.40
N HIS A 322 -1.91 9.86 -5.07
CA HIS A 322 -1.18 10.96 -4.44
C HIS A 322 -0.44 10.56 -3.16
N ALA A 323 0.20 9.40 -3.16
CA ALA A 323 1.04 9.00 -2.02
C ALA A 323 2.02 10.12 -1.66
N THR A 324 2.06 10.47 -0.38
CA THR A 324 2.81 11.61 0.14
C THR A 324 3.81 11.20 1.21
N SER A 325 4.89 11.97 1.35
CA SER A 325 5.76 11.87 2.52
C SER A 325 4.99 12.23 3.82
N PRO A 326 5.30 11.60 4.96
CA PRO A 326 4.42 11.64 6.13
C PRO A 326 4.56 12.93 6.98
N HIS A 327 5.33 13.93 6.54
CA HIS A 327 5.72 15.08 7.38
C HIS A 327 4.54 15.97 7.82
N HIS A 328 3.46 16.07 7.04
CA HIS A 328 2.23 16.75 7.48
C HIS A 328 1.31 15.85 8.31
N GLY A 329 1.56 14.54 8.36
CA GLY A 329 0.65 13.58 8.98
C GLY A 329 -0.74 13.51 8.32
N ALA A 330 -0.86 13.86 7.04
CA ALA A 330 -2.14 14.17 6.41
C ALA A 330 -2.57 13.23 5.27
N GLY A 331 -1.75 12.25 4.89
CA GLY A 331 -2.06 11.33 3.77
C GLY A 331 -3.37 10.56 3.98
N ALA A 332 -3.52 9.93 5.15
CA ALA A 332 -4.75 9.22 5.50
C ALA A 332 -5.96 10.16 5.59
N GLY A 333 -5.79 11.37 6.13
CA GLY A 333 -6.85 12.38 6.17
C GLY A 333 -7.31 12.80 4.78
N MET A 334 -6.36 12.98 3.84
CA MET A 334 -6.65 13.30 2.45
C MET A 334 -7.43 12.19 1.74
N CYS A 335 -7.11 10.91 2.04
CA CYS A 335 -7.88 9.77 1.54
C CYS A 335 -9.34 9.79 2.00
N ILE A 336 -9.62 10.27 3.21
CA ILE A 336 -10.99 10.37 3.74
C ILE A 336 -11.74 11.53 3.07
N GLU A 337 -11.07 12.66 2.81
CA GLU A 337 -11.65 13.73 1.98
C GLU A 337 -12.04 13.20 0.58
N ASP A 338 -11.16 12.40 -0.04
CA ASP A 338 -11.44 11.81 -1.34
C ASP A 338 -12.63 10.85 -1.29
N ALA A 339 -12.72 10.01 -0.26
CA ALA A 339 -13.85 9.12 -0.06
C ALA A 339 -15.17 9.88 0.09
N ALA A 340 -15.17 11.01 0.80
CA ALA A 340 -16.35 11.86 0.94
C ALA A 340 -16.80 12.43 -0.41
N VAL A 341 -15.88 12.98 -1.21
CA VAL A 341 -16.20 13.53 -2.53
C VAL A 341 -16.69 12.43 -3.49
N MET A 342 -15.99 11.30 -3.54
CA MET A 342 -16.36 10.17 -4.40
C MET A 342 -17.72 9.59 -4.03
N ALA A 343 -18.00 9.40 -2.74
CA ALA A 343 -19.27 8.86 -2.28
C ALA A 343 -20.45 9.77 -2.62
N GLU A 344 -20.29 11.10 -2.51
CA GLU A 344 -21.33 12.06 -2.86
C GLU A 344 -21.57 12.19 -4.36
N LEU A 345 -20.53 12.00 -5.18
CA LEU A 345 -20.65 11.95 -6.64
C LEU A 345 -21.40 10.70 -7.09
N LEU A 346 -21.01 9.52 -6.61
CA LEU A 346 -21.64 8.26 -6.99
C LEU A 346 -23.08 8.13 -6.45
N ASN A 347 -23.42 8.84 -5.38
CA ASN A 347 -24.80 8.92 -4.88
C ASN A 347 -25.72 9.83 -5.70
N ASP A 348 -25.17 10.63 -6.63
CA ASP A 348 -25.97 11.55 -7.42
C ASP A 348 -26.86 10.77 -8.42
N PRO A 349 -28.20 10.93 -8.40
CA PRO A 349 -29.11 10.16 -9.25
C PRO A 349 -28.79 10.23 -10.74
N ARG A 350 -28.23 11.36 -11.19
CA ARG A 350 -27.84 11.58 -12.59
C ARG A 350 -26.76 10.60 -13.06
N VAL A 351 -25.91 10.11 -12.14
CA VAL A 351 -24.89 9.11 -12.43
C VAL A 351 -25.56 7.76 -12.72
N ALA A 352 -26.53 7.36 -11.88
CA ALA A 352 -27.26 6.12 -12.06
C ALA A 352 -28.12 6.12 -13.33
N GLU A 353 -28.77 7.25 -13.63
CA GLU A 353 -29.53 7.47 -14.87
C GLU A 353 -28.65 7.33 -16.12
N ALA A 354 -27.45 7.90 -16.10
CA ALA A 354 -26.49 7.85 -17.21
C ALA A 354 -25.69 6.53 -17.31
N GLY A 355 -25.79 5.63 -16.32
CA GLY A 355 -25.12 4.34 -16.29
C GLY A 355 -23.60 4.44 -16.45
N HIS A 356 -23.02 3.72 -17.42
CA HIS A 356 -21.57 3.70 -17.69
C HIS A 356 -20.98 5.10 -17.96
N LYS A 357 -21.74 5.98 -18.63
CA LYS A 357 -21.32 7.38 -18.84
C LYS A 357 -21.36 8.19 -17.55
N GLY A 358 -22.29 7.85 -16.65
CA GLY A 358 -22.39 8.42 -15.32
C GLY A 358 -21.11 8.17 -14.53
N PHE A 359 -20.62 6.93 -14.50
CA PHE A 359 -19.35 6.59 -13.85
C PHE A 359 -18.16 7.38 -14.40
N ASP A 360 -18.01 7.43 -15.73
CA ASP A 360 -16.93 8.19 -16.36
C ASP A 360 -17.01 9.70 -16.04
N ALA A 361 -18.20 10.29 -16.12
CA ALA A 361 -18.41 11.70 -15.77
C ALA A 361 -18.15 12.00 -14.28
N ALA A 362 -18.56 11.11 -13.37
CA ALA A 362 -18.30 11.22 -11.94
C ALA A 362 -16.79 11.11 -11.64
N PHE A 363 -16.10 10.15 -12.24
CA PHE A 363 -14.66 9.97 -12.04
C PHE A 363 -13.85 11.12 -12.64
N GLN A 364 -14.28 11.68 -13.77
CA GLN A 364 -13.68 12.88 -14.33
C GLN A 364 -13.87 14.10 -13.41
N ALA A 365 -15.09 14.31 -12.90
CA ALA A 365 -15.37 15.39 -11.95
C ALA A 365 -14.53 15.25 -10.67
N TYR A 366 -14.41 14.04 -10.13
CA TYR A 366 -13.52 13.75 -9.00
C TYR A 366 -12.06 14.08 -9.32
N SER A 367 -11.56 13.62 -10.48
CA SER A 367 -10.19 13.86 -10.90
C SER A 367 -9.91 15.36 -10.97
N GLU A 368 -10.74 16.14 -11.68
CA GLU A 368 -10.54 17.58 -11.85
C GLU A 368 -10.60 18.33 -10.52
N GLN A 369 -11.52 17.97 -9.62
CA GLN A 369 -11.69 18.66 -8.34
C GLN A 369 -10.55 18.35 -7.34
N ARG A 370 -10.10 17.09 -7.28
CA ARG A 370 -9.12 16.64 -6.27
C ARG A 370 -7.67 16.85 -6.66
N LEU A 371 -7.36 16.96 -7.96
CA LEU A 371 -5.98 16.95 -8.45
C LEU A 371 -5.09 18.00 -7.78
N GLU A 372 -5.52 19.27 -7.77
CA GLU A 372 -4.71 20.37 -7.27
C GLU A 372 -4.41 20.22 -5.77
N ARG A 373 -5.45 19.98 -4.95
CA ARG A 373 -5.31 19.89 -3.49
C ARG A 373 -4.45 18.71 -3.06
N THR A 374 -4.67 17.56 -3.70
CA THR A 374 -3.94 16.32 -3.36
C THR A 374 -2.47 16.41 -3.79
N GLN A 375 -2.16 17.00 -4.95
CA GLN A 375 -0.77 17.20 -5.39
C GLN A 375 -0.06 18.30 -4.61
N TRP A 376 -0.77 19.36 -4.24
CA TRP A 376 -0.24 20.37 -3.32
C TRP A 376 0.19 19.73 -2.01
N LEU A 377 -0.57 18.78 -1.46
CA LEU A 377 -0.18 18.06 -0.25
C LEU A 377 1.16 17.32 -0.43
N VAL A 378 1.34 16.59 -1.53
CA VAL A 378 2.60 15.85 -1.79
C VAL A 378 3.82 16.79 -1.74
N GLN A 379 3.73 17.91 -2.45
CA GLN A 379 4.82 18.91 -2.47
C GLN A 379 5.00 19.61 -1.13
N SER A 380 3.89 19.98 -0.48
CA SER A 380 3.92 20.65 0.82
C SER A 380 4.52 19.73 1.89
N SER A 381 4.24 18.42 1.85
CA SER A 381 4.82 17.46 2.78
C SER A 381 6.33 17.33 2.62
N ARG A 382 6.88 17.35 1.39
CA ARG A 382 8.33 17.39 1.19
C ARG A 382 8.93 18.66 1.81
N ARG A 383 8.33 19.81 1.53
CA ARG A 383 8.76 21.11 2.07
C ARG A 383 8.69 21.16 3.60
N SER A 384 7.66 20.58 4.22
CA SER A 384 7.54 20.49 5.68
C SER A 384 8.65 19.64 6.29
N GLY A 385 9.00 18.51 5.66
CA GLY A 385 10.19 17.75 6.06
C GLY A 385 11.47 18.58 6.01
N ASP A 386 11.66 19.36 4.94
CA ASP A 386 12.84 20.24 4.81
C ASP A 386 12.85 21.39 5.84
N LEU A 387 11.68 21.87 6.28
CA LEU A 387 11.56 22.86 7.35
C LEU A 387 12.03 22.26 8.70
N TYR A 388 11.60 21.05 9.02
CA TYR A 388 11.97 20.37 10.28
C TYR A 388 13.45 20.01 10.33
N GLU A 389 14.05 19.79 9.16
CA GLU A 389 15.44 19.35 8.99
C GLU A 389 16.42 20.51 8.71
N TRP A 390 15.92 21.77 8.77
CA TRP A 390 16.65 23.01 8.47
C TRP A 390 17.28 23.08 7.07
N ARG A 391 16.66 22.40 6.10
CA ARG A 391 17.09 22.34 4.70
C ARG A 391 16.28 23.23 3.76
N ALA A 392 15.15 23.75 4.24
CA ALA A 392 14.28 24.61 3.46
C ALA A 392 15.03 25.87 2.98
N GLU A 393 15.15 26.00 1.65
CA GLU A 393 15.79 27.15 1.00
C GLU A 393 15.12 28.46 1.48
N GLY A 394 15.95 29.45 1.84
CA GLY A 394 15.52 30.76 2.35
C GLY A 394 15.14 30.81 3.84
N VAL A 395 15.06 29.65 4.51
CA VAL A 395 14.61 29.51 5.89
C VAL A 395 15.74 29.06 6.82
N GLY A 396 16.37 27.91 6.54
CA GLY A 396 17.40 27.34 7.42
C GLY A 396 16.88 27.08 8.85
N LYS A 397 17.67 27.46 9.87
CA LYS A 397 17.33 27.33 11.31
C LYS A 397 16.51 28.51 11.88
N ASP A 398 15.96 29.40 11.05
CA ASP A 398 15.16 30.53 11.54
C ASP A 398 13.77 30.05 12.03
N PHE A 399 13.63 29.85 13.34
CA PHE A 399 12.39 29.31 13.93
C PHE A 399 11.14 30.15 13.65
N LYS A 400 11.28 31.47 13.52
CA LYS A 400 10.13 32.33 13.21
C LYS A 400 9.65 32.12 11.78
N LYS A 401 10.58 31.96 10.83
CA LYS A 401 10.23 31.60 9.45
C LYS A 401 9.66 30.18 9.35
N ILE A 402 10.24 29.23 10.08
CA ILE A 402 9.74 27.85 10.15
C ILE A 402 8.30 27.85 10.68
N GLU A 403 8.05 28.52 11.82
CA GLU A 403 6.73 28.63 12.42
C GLU A 403 5.71 29.20 11.42
N ASN A 404 6.04 30.31 10.78
CA ASN A 404 5.13 30.96 9.83
C ASN A 404 4.78 30.05 8.64
N GLU A 405 5.77 29.39 8.01
CA GLU A 405 5.50 28.47 6.90
C GLU A 405 4.73 27.22 7.35
N CYS A 406 5.03 26.67 8.52
CA CYS A 406 4.28 25.54 9.06
C CYS A 406 2.82 25.92 9.31
N ARG A 407 2.58 27.06 9.95
CA ARG A 407 1.24 27.58 10.25
C ARG A 407 0.43 27.82 8.98
N GLU A 408 1.01 28.49 7.98
CA GLU A 408 0.34 28.75 6.69
C GLU A 408 -0.10 27.45 6.00
N ARG A 409 0.80 26.45 5.95
CA ARG A 409 0.53 25.15 5.30
C ARG A 409 -0.50 24.34 6.07
N ASP A 410 -0.36 24.28 7.40
CA ASP A 410 -1.28 23.55 8.26
C ASP A 410 -2.67 24.19 8.23
N GLU A 411 -2.79 25.53 8.24
CA GLU A 411 -4.07 26.23 8.08
C GLU A 411 -4.71 25.92 6.72
N LYS A 412 -3.96 25.96 5.62
CA LYS A 412 -4.47 25.59 4.28
C LYS A 412 -4.98 24.14 4.24
N LEU A 413 -4.32 23.24 4.96
CA LEU A 413 -4.72 21.85 5.07
C LEU A 413 -5.98 21.70 5.95
N TRP A 414 -5.96 22.26 7.16
CA TRP A 414 -6.98 22.09 8.19
C TRP A 414 -8.26 22.83 7.90
N ASN A 415 -8.21 23.95 7.18
CA ASN A 415 -9.37 24.70 6.72
C ASN A 415 -9.95 24.14 5.41
N GLY A 416 -9.59 22.91 5.04
CA GLY A 416 -10.20 22.20 3.92
C GLY A 416 -11.74 22.19 4.02
N GLN A 417 -12.39 22.71 2.99
CA GLN A 417 -13.84 22.89 2.91
C GLN A 417 -14.49 21.75 2.13
N VAL A 418 -14.53 20.56 2.74
CA VAL A 418 -14.97 19.32 2.07
C VAL A 418 -16.36 19.45 1.45
N LYS A 419 -17.28 20.22 2.07
CA LYS A 419 -18.60 20.49 1.50
C LYS A 419 -18.54 21.31 0.21
N GLU A 420 -17.72 22.35 0.17
CA GLU A 420 -17.52 23.15 -1.04
C GLU A 420 -16.88 22.30 -2.16
N TYR A 421 -15.93 21.42 -1.80
CA TYR A 421 -15.33 20.47 -2.74
C TYR A 421 -16.37 19.54 -3.37
N ILE A 422 -17.33 19.07 -2.58
CA ILE A 422 -18.45 18.25 -3.07
C ILE A 422 -19.36 19.05 -4.01
N GLU A 423 -19.68 20.30 -3.68
CA GLU A 423 -20.52 21.16 -4.50
C GLU A 423 -19.86 21.48 -5.85
N GLU A 424 -18.56 21.79 -5.83
CA GLU A 424 -17.75 21.98 -7.03
C GLU A 424 -17.72 20.70 -7.89
N ALA A 425 -17.46 19.54 -7.27
CA ALA A 425 -17.46 18.26 -7.96
C ALA A 425 -18.83 17.95 -8.60
N ARG A 426 -19.94 18.24 -7.91
CA ARG A 426 -21.30 18.06 -8.46
C ARG A 426 -21.59 18.99 -9.63
N SER A 427 -21.03 20.20 -9.62
CA SER A 427 -21.10 21.15 -10.73
C SER A 427 -20.33 20.62 -11.94
N LEU A 428 -19.10 20.13 -11.74
CA LEU A 428 -18.29 19.49 -12.78
C LEU A 428 -18.99 18.25 -13.37
N LEU A 429 -19.56 17.39 -12.53
CA LEU A 429 -20.37 16.25 -12.96
C LEU A 429 -21.49 16.68 -13.92
N GLY A 430 -22.23 17.73 -13.55
CA GLY A 430 -23.30 18.27 -14.40
C GLY A 430 -22.81 18.78 -15.76
N LYS A 431 -21.60 19.36 -15.82
CA LYS A 431 -20.97 19.79 -17.09
C LYS A 431 -20.58 18.58 -17.94
N HIS A 432 -19.97 17.57 -17.34
CA HIS A 432 -19.49 16.38 -18.02
C HIS A 432 -20.60 15.49 -18.57
N LEU A 433 -21.74 15.42 -17.88
CA LEU A 433 -22.93 14.72 -18.39
C LEU A 433 -23.49 15.44 -19.62
N LYS A 434 -23.69 16.76 -19.55
CA LYS A 434 -24.20 17.57 -20.68
C LYS A 434 -23.31 17.47 -21.92
N GLN A 435 -21.99 17.58 -21.74
CA GLN A 435 -21.04 17.46 -22.85
C GLN A 435 -21.15 16.10 -23.57
N ARG A 436 -21.42 15.03 -22.82
CA ARG A 436 -21.56 13.68 -23.39
C ARG A 436 -22.88 13.54 -24.16
N ASP A 437 -23.97 14.11 -23.65
CA ASP A 437 -25.26 14.12 -24.35
C ASP A 437 -25.18 14.90 -25.67
N GLU A 438 -24.59 16.10 -25.66
CA GLU A 438 -24.39 16.91 -26.88
C GLU A 438 -23.53 16.16 -27.92
N THR A 439 -22.47 15.47 -27.47
CA THR A 439 -21.60 14.71 -28.39
C THR A 439 -22.36 13.60 -29.10
N GLU A 440 -23.33 12.95 -28.44
CA GLU A 440 -24.17 11.93 -29.06
C GLU A 440 -25.19 12.49 -30.01
N GLU A 441 -25.81 13.63 -29.70
CA GLU A 441 -26.71 14.31 -30.65
C GLU A 441 -25.97 14.63 -31.96
N TRP A 442 -24.73 15.13 -31.87
CA TRP A 442 -23.91 15.39 -33.05
C TRP A 442 -23.50 14.11 -33.80
N GLN A 443 -23.18 13.02 -33.10
CA GLN A 443 -22.87 11.74 -33.73
C GLN A 443 -24.09 11.12 -34.42
N LEU A 444 -25.25 11.16 -33.78
CA LEU A 444 -26.52 10.67 -34.35
C LEU A 444 -26.94 11.51 -35.55
N LEU A 445 -26.83 12.84 -35.45
CA LEU A 445 -27.09 13.74 -36.58
C LEU A 445 -26.13 13.45 -37.74
N PHE A 446 -24.86 13.19 -37.46
CA PHE A 446 -23.88 12.83 -38.48
C PHE A 446 -24.20 11.48 -39.15
N VAL A 447 -24.62 10.47 -38.39
CA VAL A 447 -25.06 9.17 -38.93
C VAL A 447 -26.34 9.32 -39.75
N LEU A 448 -27.32 10.09 -39.28
CA LEU A 448 -28.56 10.40 -40.01
C LEU A 448 -28.25 11.09 -41.34
N VAL A 449 -27.37 12.09 -41.34
CA VAL A 449 -26.93 12.78 -42.56
C VAL A 449 -26.25 11.82 -43.54
N ILE A 450 -25.44 10.87 -43.06
CA ILE A 450 -24.82 9.84 -43.91
C ILE A 450 -25.86 8.88 -44.50
N LEU A 451 -26.86 8.47 -43.70
CA LEU A 451 -27.91 7.55 -44.14
C LEU A 451 -28.87 8.21 -45.14
N GLU A 452 -29.21 9.48 -44.95
CA GLU A 452 -30.06 10.27 -45.86
C GLU A 452 -29.34 10.54 -47.20
N ALA A 453 -28.04 10.89 -47.15
CA ALA A 453 -27.21 10.99 -48.35
C ALA A 453 -27.02 9.65 -49.10
N SER A 454 -27.22 8.52 -48.40
CA SER A 454 -27.17 7.18 -48.99
C SER A 454 -28.52 6.74 -49.56
N SER A 455 -29.65 7.19 -48.99
CA SER A 455 -31.00 6.85 -49.47
C SER A 455 -31.36 7.64 -50.74
N GLU A 456 -30.95 8.91 -50.86
CA GLU A 456 -31.16 9.72 -52.07
C GLU A 456 -30.44 9.16 -53.31
N ARG A 457 -29.33 8.41 -53.12
CA ARG A 457 -28.65 7.69 -54.23
C ARG A 457 -29.39 6.45 -54.73
N SER A 458 -30.39 5.96 -53.98
CA SER A 458 -31.18 4.78 -54.37
C SER A 458 -32.45 5.11 -55.16
N ALA A 459 -32.75 6.40 -55.38
CA ALA A 459 -34.02 6.87 -55.95
C ALA A 459 -33.92 7.48 -57.37
N SER A 460 -32.90 7.12 -58.17
CA SER A 460 -32.79 7.53 -59.58
C SER A 460 -32.74 6.32 -60.52
N PRO A 461 -33.81 6.00 -61.26
CA PRO A 461 -33.77 5.07 -62.37
C PRO A 461 -33.65 5.86 -63.67
N GLU A 462 -32.45 5.94 -64.25
CA GLU A 462 -32.18 6.10 -65.69
C GLU A 462 -30.70 6.47 -65.91
N LEU A 463 -29.93 5.52 -66.47
CA LEU A 463 -29.07 5.69 -67.65
C LEU A 463 -28.11 4.49 -67.77
N GLU A 464 -28.35 3.68 -68.80
CA GLU A 464 -27.43 2.67 -69.32
C GLU A 464 -26.10 3.29 -69.77
N GLY A 465 -25.00 2.58 -69.56
CA GLY A 465 -23.70 2.87 -70.17
C GLY A 465 -22.52 2.37 -69.35
N ASP A 466 -21.87 1.31 -69.84
CA ASP A 466 -20.65 0.69 -69.32
C ASP A 466 -19.64 1.66 -68.70
N PHE A 467 -19.24 1.43 -67.43
CA PHE A 467 -17.87 1.64 -66.97
C PHE A 467 -17.61 0.84 -65.68
N LEU A 468 -16.70 -0.13 -65.76
CA LEU A 468 -16.04 -0.71 -64.60
C LEU A 468 -15.40 0.41 -63.75
N GLY A 469 -15.66 0.43 -62.44
CA GLY A 469 -14.90 1.28 -61.53
C GLY A 469 -15.48 1.37 -60.12
N THR A 470 -14.87 0.64 -59.19
CA THR A 470 -14.95 0.85 -57.74
C THR A 470 -14.85 2.35 -57.39
N LYS A 471 -15.96 2.97 -56.98
CA LYS A 471 -15.92 4.31 -56.34
C LYS A 471 -15.80 4.15 -54.83
N ASN A 472 -14.62 4.54 -54.36
CA ASN A 472 -14.18 4.61 -52.96
C ASN A 472 -15.10 5.49 -52.10
N LEU A 473 -15.26 5.13 -50.81
CA LEU A 473 -15.90 5.96 -49.77
C LEU A 473 -15.37 7.40 -49.70
N GLN A 474 -14.14 7.65 -50.20
CA GLN A 474 -13.57 9.00 -50.31
C GLN A 474 -14.34 9.93 -51.26
N THR A 475 -14.97 9.41 -52.32
CA THR A 475 -15.74 10.26 -53.25
C THR A 475 -17.06 10.73 -52.64
N VAL A 476 -17.67 9.91 -51.76
CA VAL A 476 -18.89 10.27 -51.02
C VAL A 476 -18.62 11.40 -50.01
N ILE A 477 -17.46 11.39 -49.36
CA ILE A 477 -17.04 12.44 -48.42
C ILE A 477 -16.68 13.76 -49.13
N ILE A 478 -16.21 13.69 -50.38
CA ILE A 478 -15.85 14.88 -51.18
C ILE A 478 -17.09 15.52 -51.83
N GLU A 479 -18.07 14.74 -52.29
CA GLU A 479 -19.32 15.31 -52.82
C GLU A 479 -20.17 15.98 -51.73
N ALA A 480 -20.21 15.42 -50.50
CA ALA A 480 -20.86 16.09 -49.37
C ALA A 480 -20.20 17.44 -48.98
N ARG A 481 -18.91 17.63 -49.30
CA ARG A 481 -18.21 18.91 -49.11
C ARG A 481 -18.57 19.98 -50.15
N TYR A 482 -18.99 19.58 -51.36
CA TYR A 482 -19.30 20.54 -52.42
C TYR A 482 -20.73 21.09 -52.31
N THR A 483 -21.68 20.30 -51.84
CA THR A 483 -23.08 20.75 -51.68
C THR A 483 -23.27 21.71 -50.50
N PHE A 484 -22.41 21.65 -49.48
CA PHE A 484 -22.48 22.54 -48.31
C PHE A 484 -21.69 23.86 -48.45
N SER A 485 -20.98 24.09 -49.57
CA SER A 485 -20.24 25.33 -49.80
C SER A 485 -21.11 26.49 -50.34
N PHE A 486 -22.43 26.32 -50.43
CA PHE A 486 -23.34 27.33 -50.97
C PHE A 486 -24.48 27.73 -50.01
N ASN A 487 -24.20 27.86 -48.71
CA ASN A 487 -24.83 28.88 -47.85
C ASN A 487 -24.27 28.80 -46.43
N SER A 488 -23.31 29.66 -46.09
CA SER A 488 -22.86 29.79 -44.69
C SER A 488 -22.30 31.19 -44.40
N ARG A 489 -23.19 32.15 -44.16
CA ARG A 489 -22.95 33.16 -43.13
C ARG A 489 -23.61 32.61 -41.86
N ASN A 490 -22.80 32.33 -40.84
CA ASN A 490 -23.12 31.70 -39.54
C ASN A 490 -22.95 30.16 -39.47
N ILE A 491 -21.74 29.72 -39.11
CA ILE A 491 -21.48 28.41 -38.50
C ILE A 491 -20.68 28.68 -37.20
N PRO A 492 -21.05 28.12 -36.03
CA PRO A 492 -20.27 28.28 -34.81
C PRO A 492 -18.97 27.44 -34.83
N CYS A 493 -17.97 27.89 -34.09
CA CYS A 493 -16.58 27.41 -34.04
C CYS A 493 -16.30 25.90 -33.75
N PRO A 494 -17.18 25.06 -33.15
CA PRO A 494 -16.80 23.69 -32.73
C PRO A 494 -16.53 22.70 -33.88
N LEU A 495 -17.14 22.90 -35.06
CA LEU A 495 -17.01 21.98 -36.20
C LEU A 495 -15.57 21.89 -36.74
N SER A 496 -14.79 22.96 -36.58
CA SER A 496 -13.40 23.04 -37.05
C SER A 496 -12.39 22.28 -36.17
N GLN A 497 -12.75 21.99 -34.91
CA GLN A 497 -11.94 21.19 -33.98
C GLN A 497 -12.24 19.70 -34.13
N PHE A 498 -13.51 19.32 -34.35
CA PHE A 498 -13.90 17.92 -34.54
C PHE A 498 -13.29 17.28 -35.82
N LEU A 499 -13.19 18.06 -36.90
CA LEU A 499 -12.54 17.63 -38.15
C LEU A 499 -11.01 17.50 -38.06
N ARG A 500 -10.35 18.14 -37.07
CA ARG A 500 -8.90 17.97 -36.83
C ARG A 500 -8.61 16.73 -35.98
N HIS A 501 -9.54 16.29 -35.14
CA HIS A 501 -9.35 15.15 -34.25
C HIS A 501 -9.63 13.79 -34.90
N THR A 502 -10.52 13.76 -35.90
CA THR A 502 -10.90 12.52 -36.62
C THR A 502 -9.88 12.07 -37.67
N GLN A 503 -8.92 12.91 -38.09
CA GLN A 503 -7.85 12.51 -39.01
C GLN A 503 -6.77 11.62 -38.38
N PHE A 504 -6.73 11.46 -37.05
CA PHE A 504 -5.62 10.79 -36.36
C PHE A 504 -5.84 9.30 -36.01
N LYS A 505 -7.00 8.71 -36.35
CA LYS A 505 -7.28 7.28 -36.10
C LYS A 505 -7.70 6.54 -37.36
N MET A 506 -6.80 6.48 -38.33
CA MET A 506 -6.74 5.37 -39.29
C MET A 506 -5.34 5.31 -39.89
N SER A 507 -4.51 4.38 -39.41
CA SER A 507 -3.25 4.04 -40.06
C SER A 507 -2.95 2.56 -39.87
N PHE A 508 -3.27 1.80 -40.91
CA PHE A 508 -2.67 0.49 -41.18
C PHE A 508 -1.20 0.71 -41.60
N ARG A 509 -0.30 -0.10 -41.04
CA ARG A 509 1.13 -0.13 -41.41
C ARG A 509 1.31 -0.59 -42.86
N PHE A 510 2.03 0.19 -43.66
CA PHE A 510 2.94 -0.32 -44.69
C PHE A 510 4.17 0.59 -44.80
N LEU A 511 5.36 -0.02 -44.82
CA LEU A 511 6.67 0.60 -44.97
C LEU A 511 6.82 1.26 -46.34
N THR A 512 7.26 2.52 -46.39
CA THR A 512 8.19 2.99 -47.43
C THR A 512 9.05 4.15 -46.95
N ARG A 513 10.34 3.98 -47.20
CA ARG A 513 11.49 4.87 -47.01
C ARG A 513 11.39 6.11 -47.91
N SER A 514 11.64 7.32 -47.42
CA SER A 514 12.42 8.32 -48.16
C SER A 514 12.80 9.53 -47.28
N ALA A 515 14.03 9.99 -47.50
CA ALA A 515 14.74 11.03 -46.78
C ALA A 515 14.49 12.43 -47.35
N ARG A 516 14.65 13.49 -46.52
CA ARG A 516 15.16 14.83 -46.90
C ARG A 516 15.25 15.79 -45.68
N PRO A 517 15.92 16.97 -45.77
CA PRO A 517 17.23 17.20 -45.16
C PRO A 517 17.30 18.38 -44.17
N LEU A 518 18.54 18.62 -43.70
CA LEU A 518 19.06 19.64 -42.78
C LEU A 518 18.66 21.10 -43.02
N SER A 519 18.47 21.82 -41.90
CA SER A 519 19.08 23.12 -41.47
C SER A 519 18.04 23.85 -40.59
N GLN A 520 18.34 24.64 -39.56
CA GLN A 520 19.54 25.27 -39.00
C GLN A 520 19.12 25.70 -37.58
N ALA A 521 19.92 25.46 -36.55
CA ALA A 521 19.70 26.05 -35.22
C ALA A 521 21.01 26.65 -34.69
N VAL A 522 20.88 27.89 -34.24
CA VAL A 522 21.91 28.84 -33.83
C VAL A 522 22.42 28.50 -32.43
N GLU A 523 23.75 28.52 -32.26
CA GLU A 523 24.46 28.36 -30.99
C GLU A 523 24.21 29.54 -30.04
N SER A 524 24.05 29.25 -28.74
CA SER A 524 24.42 30.16 -27.67
C SER A 524 25.40 29.45 -26.72
N ARG A 525 26.57 30.07 -26.53
CA ARG A 525 27.71 29.57 -25.75
C ARG A 525 27.67 30.12 -24.33
N VAL A 526 28.00 29.30 -23.34
CA VAL A 526 28.60 29.71 -22.06
C VAL A 526 29.66 28.66 -21.67
N PRO A 527 30.89 29.01 -21.26
CA PRO A 527 31.99 28.07 -21.11
C PRO A 527 32.09 27.53 -19.67
N PHE A 528 32.36 26.23 -19.52
CA PHE A 528 32.84 25.66 -18.26
C PHE A 528 34.10 24.83 -18.50
N SER A 529 35.17 25.22 -17.82
CA SER A 529 36.48 24.57 -17.87
C SER A 529 36.51 23.32 -16.99
N PHE A 530 36.90 22.17 -17.55
CA PHE A 530 37.25 20.98 -16.77
C PHE A 530 38.74 20.99 -16.43
N ARG A 531 39.06 20.96 -15.12
CA ARG A 531 40.39 20.69 -14.60
C ARG A 531 40.45 19.20 -14.22
N ALA A 532 41.33 18.46 -14.91
CA ALA A 532 41.57 17.04 -14.64
C ALA A 532 42.27 16.85 -13.29
N VAL A 533 41.75 15.94 -12.46
CA VAL A 533 42.43 15.44 -11.27
C VAL A 533 42.73 13.96 -11.50
N GLN A 534 44.02 13.65 -11.54
CA GLN A 534 44.55 12.29 -11.48
C GLN A 534 44.25 11.68 -10.11
N GLN A 535 43.67 10.48 -10.07
CA GLN A 535 43.73 9.60 -8.90
C GLN A 535 44.53 8.36 -9.24
N GLY A 536 45.56 8.13 -8.41
CA GLY A 536 46.51 7.04 -8.51
C GLY A 536 45.88 5.68 -8.25
N ARG A 537 46.38 4.69 -8.98
CA ARG A 537 46.10 3.27 -8.80
C ARG A 537 46.78 2.76 -7.53
N ALA A 538 46.00 2.18 -6.61
CA ALA A 538 46.52 1.27 -5.59
C ALA A 538 46.46 -0.16 -6.12
N VAL A 539 47.60 -0.85 -6.00
CA VAL A 539 47.87 -2.22 -6.42
C VAL A 539 47.36 -3.18 -5.34
N ALA A 540 46.55 -4.17 -5.71
CA ALA A 540 46.32 -5.37 -4.91
C ALA A 540 46.70 -6.59 -5.75
N ALA A 541 47.72 -7.29 -5.25
CA ALA A 541 48.36 -8.43 -5.88
C ALA A 541 47.43 -9.65 -5.95
N ILE A 542 47.34 -10.26 -7.13
CA ILE A 542 46.93 -11.65 -7.29
C ILE A 542 48.11 -12.41 -7.89
N ARG A 543 48.57 -13.40 -7.13
CA ARG A 543 49.58 -14.39 -7.48
C ARG A 543 49.21 -15.10 -8.78
N SER A 544 50.13 -15.07 -9.73
CA SER A 544 50.18 -15.92 -10.92
C SER A 544 50.76 -17.29 -10.59
N TYR A 545 50.16 -18.34 -11.14
CA TYR A 545 50.83 -19.60 -11.45
C TYR A 545 50.77 -19.80 -12.97
N SER A 546 51.91 -20.24 -13.50
CA SER A 546 52.36 -20.14 -14.89
C SER A 546 51.67 -21.10 -15.87
N ALA A 547 51.52 -20.65 -17.11
CA ALA A 547 51.95 -21.39 -18.31
C ALA A 547 52.06 -20.40 -19.49
N GLU A 548 53.30 -20.12 -19.90
CA GLU A 548 53.61 -19.38 -21.12
C GLU A 548 53.44 -20.24 -22.37
N THR A 549 53.09 -19.52 -23.43
CA THR A 549 53.09 -19.83 -24.86
C THR A 549 54.45 -20.26 -25.42
N GLY A 550 54.43 -21.05 -26.50
CA GLY A 550 55.49 -21.09 -27.51
C GLY A 550 55.00 -20.42 -28.80
N ALA A 551 55.70 -19.36 -29.22
CA ALA A 551 55.47 -18.59 -30.44
C ALA A 551 56.51 -18.92 -31.53
N LYS A 552 56.35 -18.25 -32.70
CA LYS A 552 57.28 -18.02 -33.84
C LYS A 552 57.06 -18.91 -35.08
N GLU A 553 57.20 -18.47 -36.34
CA GLU A 553 57.79 -17.27 -36.97
C GLU A 553 57.40 -17.20 -38.48
N ASN A 554 57.45 -15.99 -39.07
CA ASN A 554 57.85 -15.59 -40.45
C ASN A 554 56.99 -16.04 -41.67
N ASP A 555 56.64 -15.22 -42.68
CA ASP A 555 57.52 -14.42 -43.54
C ASP A 555 56.73 -13.42 -44.45
N VAL A 556 57.33 -12.22 -44.64
CA VAL A 556 57.54 -11.41 -45.87
C VAL A 556 56.41 -11.37 -46.92
N ALA A 557 55.62 -10.29 -47.01
CA ALA A 557 55.88 -8.99 -47.66
C ALA A 557 55.83 -8.99 -49.20
N ALA A 558 54.88 -8.18 -49.69
CA ALA A 558 54.91 -7.32 -50.87
C ALA A 558 55.09 -7.95 -52.26
N GLU A 559 54.06 -7.83 -53.10
CA GLU A 559 54.12 -6.86 -54.21
C GLU A 559 52.76 -6.65 -54.92
N ASN A 560 52.52 -5.37 -55.25
CA ASN A 560 51.70 -4.84 -56.33
C ASN A 560 50.16 -4.75 -56.20
N ALA A 561 49.79 -3.58 -55.66
CA ALA A 561 48.79 -2.65 -56.20
C ALA A 561 48.41 -2.86 -57.68
N GLU A 562 47.14 -3.15 -57.96
CA GLU A 562 46.15 -2.19 -58.48
C GLU A 562 44.88 -2.94 -58.94
N LYS A 563 43.72 -2.39 -58.57
CA LYS A 563 42.37 -2.63 -59.14
C LYS A 563 41.68 -3.97 -58.83
N VAL A 564 41.09 -4.03 -57.63
CA VAL A 564 39.67 -4.38 -57.51
C VAL A 564 39.01 -3.31 -56.64
N ALA A 565 38.29 -2.41 -57.30
CA ALA A 565 37.30 -1.58 -56.65
C ALA A 565 36.08 -2.45 -56.31
N GLU A 566 35.46 -2.11 -55.18
CA GLU A 566 34.19 -2.60 -54.60
C GLU A 566 34.22 -3.72 -53.55
N ALA A 567 33.66 -3.35 -52.38
CA ALA A 567 33.05 -4.16 -51.33
C ALA A 567 33.92 -4.75 -50.20
N THR A 568 34.34 -3.91 -49.25
CA THR A 568 34.29 -4.25 -47.80
C THR A 568 34.12 -2.99 -46.95
N LYS A 569 32.89 -2.69 -46.55
CA LYS A 569 32.61 -1.94 -45.31
C LYS A 569 32.00 -2.94 -44.35
N GLU A 570 32.73 -3.32 -43.29
CA GLU A 570 32.12 -4.01 -42.16
C GLU A 570 31.00 -3.14 -41.60
N ASP A 571 29.79 -3.69 -41.57
CA ASP A 571 28.58 -2.98 -41.15
C ASP A 571 28.59 -2.76 -39.62
N PRO A 572 28.64 -1.51 -39.13
CA PRO A 572 28.68 -1.21 -37.70
C PRO A 572 27.46 -1.73 -36.93
N THR A 573 26.35 -2.01 -37.62
CA THR A 573 25.13 -2.56 -37.00
C THR A 573 25.28 -4.01 -36.53
N LEU A 574 26.18 -4.80 -37.13
CA LEU A 574 26.38 -6.20 -36.76
C LEU A 574 27.10 -6.35 -35.41
N LYS A 575 28.10 -5.50 -35.15
CA LYS A 575 28.81 -5.45 -33.85
C LYS A 575 27.90 -4.96 -32.73
N GLU A 576 27.00 -4.01 -33.01
CA GLU A 576 26.01 -3.52 -32.04
C GLU A 576 24.96 -4.59 -31.72
N LEU A 577 24.51 -5.36 -32.71
CA LEU A 577 23.61 -6.50 -32.53
C LEU A 577 24.21 -7.59 -31.63
N GLU A 578 25.49 -7.92 -31.82
CA GLU A 578 26.19 -8.90 -31.00
C GLU A 578 26.38 -8.42 -29.55
N ALA A 579 26.71 -7.14 -29.36
CA ALA A 579 26.80 -6.53 -28.03
C ALA A 579 25.45 -6.56 -27.30
N LYS A 580 24.36 -6.22 -27.98
CA LYS A 580 23.00 -6.26 -27.41
C LYS A 580 22.53 -7.68 -27.10
N LYS A 581 22.86 -8.66 -27.94
CA LYS A 581 22.56 -10.09 -27.65
C LYS A 581 23.29 -10.58 -26.42
N LYS A 582 24.55 -10.18 -26.22
CA LYS A 582 25.32 -10.50 -25.02
C LYS A 582 24.73 -9.84 -23.76
N GLU A 583 24.33 -8.57 -23.86
CA GLU A 583 23.66 -7.85 -22.77
C GLU A 583 22.33 -8.53 -22.37
N VAL A 584 21.51 -8.92 -23.34
CA VAL A 584 20.26 -9.65 -23.09
C VAL A 584 20.53 -11.01 -22.43
N ALA A 585 21.58 -11.72 -22.85
CA ALA A 585 21.96 -12.99 -22.24
C ALA A 585 22.40 -12.82 -20.77
N ASP A 586 23.23 -11.80 -20.49
CA ASP A 586 23.70 -11.49 -19.14
C ASP A 586 22.55 -11.05 -18.22
N VAL A 587 21.62 -10.25 -18.72
CA VAL A 587 20.40 -9.84 -17.98
C VAL A 587 19.49 -11.04 -17.72
N THR A 588 19.33 -11.92 -18.71
CA THR A 588 18.51 -13.13 -18.56
C THR A 588 19.09 -14.08 -17.52
N ASP A 589 20.40 -14.26 -17.47
CA ASP A 589 21.07 -15.10 -16.46
C ASP A 589 20.91 -14.50 -15.05
N LYS A 590 21.13 -13.19 -14.91
CA LYS A 590 20.86 -12.47 -13.65
C LYS A 590 19.41 -12.64 -13.21
N TRP A 591 18.45 -12.50 -14.12
CA TRP A 591 17.03 -12.64 -13.80
C TRP A 591 16.68 -14.07 -13.35
N LYS A 592 17.21 -15.10 -14.01
CA LYS A 592 17.05 -16.50 -13.58
C LYS A 592 17.63 -16.76 -12.19
N ARG A 593 18.80 -16.18 -11.88
CA ARG A 593 19.40 -16.28 -10.54
C ARG A 593 18.54 -15.59 -9.49
N GLN A 594 18.02 -14.40 -9.78
CA GLN A 594 17.12 -13.67 -8.88
C GLN A 594 15.80 -14.42 -8.63
N ILE A 595 15.22 -15.07 -9.65
CA ILE A 595 14.03 -15.92 -9.46
C ILE A 595 14.34 -17.10 -8.53
N ALA A 596 15.51 -17.72 -8.66
CA ALA A 596 15.91 -18.82 -7.78
C ALA A 596 16.14 -18.35 -6.34
N GLU A 597 16.83 -17.22 -6.14
CA GLU A 597 17.03 -16.59 -4.83
C GLU A 597 15.69 -16.22 -4.17
N TYR A 598 14.74 -15.67 -4.94
CA TYR A 598 13.41 -15.33 -4.46
C TYR A 598 12.61 -16.56 -4.02
N ARG A 599 12.66 -17.66 -4.78
CA ARG A 599 12.00 -18.92 -4.40
C ARG A 599 12.60 -19.52 -3.12
N ASN A 600 13.92 -19.47 -2.99
CA ASN A 600 14.59 -19.93 -1.78
C ASN A 600 14.21 -19.06 -0.57
N LEU A 601 14.16 -17.74 -0.75
CA LEU A 601 13.72 -16.82 0.29
C LEU A 601 12.27 -17.10 0.71
N GLN A 602 11.35 -17.30 -0.25
CA GLN A 602 9.96 -17.64 0.05
C GLN A 602 9.86 -18.93 0.87
N GLU A 603 10.59 -19.98 0.51
CA GLU A 603 10.60 -21.24 1.27
C GLU A 603 11.21 -21.07 2.67
N GLN A 604 12.25 -20.25 2.80
CA GLN A 604 12.85 -19.93 4.10
C GLN A 604 11.86 -19.15 4.98
N THR A 605 11.22 -18.11 4.47
CA THR A 605 10.24 -17.31 5.21
C THR A 605 9.04 -18.15 5.63
N LYS A 606 8.54 -19.05 4.78
CA LYS A 606 7.47 -19.99 5.18
C LYS A 606 7.88 -20.85 6.38
N ARG A 607 9.13 -21.34 6.40
CA ARG A 607 9.65 -22.13 7.53
C ARG A 607 9.80 -21.29 8.80
N GLU A 608 10.33 -20.07 8.68
CA GLU A 608 10.50 -19.14 9.80
C GLU A 608 9.15 -18.72 10.42
N VAL A 609 8.16 -18.39 9.58
CA VAL A 609 6.81 -18.05 10.05
C VAL A 609 6.15 -19.25 10.75
N ARG A 610 6.34 -20.47 10.23
CA ARG A 610 5.83 -21.69 10.87
C ARG A 610 6.50 -21.92 12.22
N ALA A 611 7.82 -21.80 12.29
CA ALA A 611 8.58 -21.93 13.53
C ALA A 611 8.18 -20.87 14.58
N ALA A 612 7.95 -19.62 14.15
CA ALA A 612 7.47 -18.55 15.03
C ALA A 612 6.06 -18.85 15.58
N LYS A 613 5.14 -19.36 14.74
CA LYS A 613 3.80 -19.80 15.19
C LYS A 613 3.88 -20.94 16.19
N ASP A 614 4.70 -21.95 15.92
CA ASP A 614 4.89 -23.08 16.82
C ASP A 614 5.51 -22.65 18.16
N PHE A 615 6.45 -21.69 18.14
CA PHE A 615 7.04 -21.12 19.35
C PHE A 615 6.04 -20.28 20.16
N ALA A 616 5.22 -19.46 19.50
CA ALA A 616 4.19 -18.66 20.16
C ALA A 616 3.10 -19.52 20.82
N LEU A 617 2.71 -20.64 20.19
CA LEU A 617 1.77 -21.59 20.78
C LEU A 617 2.36 -22.30 22.01
N GLN A 618 3.69 -22.41 22.12
CA GLN A 618 4.34 -23.12 23.21
C GLN A 618 4.17 -22.41 24.57
N SER A 619 4.31 -21.08 24.63
CA SER A 619 4.12 -20.32 25.87
C SER A 619 2.65 -20.34 26.32
N PHE A 620 1.74 -20.03 25.40
CA PHE A 620 0.30 -20.08 25.65
C PHE A 620 -0.16 -21.46 26.14
N SER A 621 0.32 -22.53 25.50
CA SER A 621 -0.04 -23.90 25.90
C SER A 621 0.47 -24.25 27.30
N ARG A 622 1.65 -23.76 27.70
CA ARG A 622 2.19 -23.99 29.07
C ARG A 622 1.34 -23.31 30.13
N ASP A 623 0.96 -22.05 29.90
CA ASP A 623 0.16 -21.27 30.85
C ASP A 623 -1.24 -21.86 31.05
N LEU A 624 -1.80 -22.49 30.01
CA LEU A 624 -3.10 -23.14 30.08
C LEU A 624 -3.10 -24.45 30.90
N LEU A 625 -1.95 -25.11 31.07
CA LEU A 625 -1.90 -26.41 31.74
C LEU A 625 -2.34 -26.35 33.21
N ASP A 626 -2.06 -25.24 33.90
CA ASP A 626 -2.46 -25.07 35.30
C ASP A 626 -3.99 -25.01 35.44
N SER A 627 -4.69 -24.41 34.46
CA SER A 627 -6.16 -24.42 34.42
C SER A 627 -6.73 -25.80 34.18
N ILE A 628 -6.09 -26.60 33.31
CA ILE A 628 -6.50 -27.99 33.05
C ILE A 628 -6.31 -28.85 34.31
N ASP A 629 -5.18 -28.70 35.01
CA ASP A 629 -4.91 -29.44 36.25
C ASP A 629 -5.86 -29.04 37.39
N ASN A 630 -6.34 -27.79 37.42
CA ASN A 630 -7.39 -27.37 38.35
C ASN A 630 -8.72 -28.08 38.05
N LEU A 631 -9.07 -28.24 36.77
CA LEU A 631 -10.28 -28.94 36.34
C LEU A 631 -10.20 -30.44 36.68
N ASP A 632 -9.05 -31.06 36.48
CA ASP A 632 -8.78 -32.45 36.89
C ASP A 632 -8.95 -32.64 38.39
N ARG A 633 -8.37 -31.73 39.19
CA ARG A 633 -8.52 -31.75 40.65
C ARG A 633 -9.98 -31.67 41.05
N ALA A 634 -10.74 -30.76 40.44
CA ALA A 634 -12.17 -30.62 40.71
C ALA A 634 -12.96 -31.91 40.42
N LEU A 635 -12.64 -32.62 39.33
CA LEU A 635 -13.25 -33.92 39.01
C LEU A 635 -12.83 -35.03 39.98
N SER A 636 -11.60 -35.00 40.50
CA SER A 636 -11.09 -36.01 41.44
C SER A 636 -11.56 -35.86 42.89
N VAL A 637 -12.09 -34.69 43.27
CA VAL A 637 -12.54 -34.40 44.66
C VAL A 637 -13.75 -35.23 45.07
N VAL A 638 -14.58 -35.63 44.11
CA VAL A 638 -15.78 -36.44 44.40
C VAL A 638 -15.41 -37.93 44.37
N PRO A 639 -15.45 -38.65 45.49
CA PRO A 639 -15.16 -40.08 45.52
C PRO A 639 -16.15 -40.87 44.68
N LYS A 640 -15.68 -41.91 43.98
CA LYS A 640 -16.52 -42.72 43.08
C LYS A 640 -17.69 -43.39 43.80
N GLU A 641 -17.54 -43.64 45.10
CA GLU A 641 -18.54 -44.25 45.97
C GLU A 641 -19.73 -43.33 46.26
N LYS A 642 -19.56 -42.00 46.11
CA LYS A 642 -20.62 -40.99 46.31
C LYS A 642 -21.34 -40.61 45.01
N LEU A 643 -20.98 -41.24 43.89
CA LEU A 643 -21.63 -41.09 42.58
C LEU A 643 -22.70 -42.18 42.37
N ASP A 644 -23.40 -42.56 43.43
CA ASP A 644 -24.31 -43.72 43.49
C ASP A 644 -25.78 -43.40 43.21
N GLY A 645 -26.12 -42.16 42.84
CA GLY A 645 -27.50 -41.73 42.60
C GLY A 645 -28.17 -41.03 43.78
N SER A 646 -27.53 -41.03 44.96
CA SER A 646 -28.11 -40.46 46.19
C SER A 646 -28.30 -38.94 46.13
N ASN A 647 -27.50 -38.22 45.35
CA ASN A 647 -27.62 -36.79 45.11
C ASN A 647 -27.56 -36.48 43.60
N LYS A 648 -28.72 -36.18 43.02
CA LYS A 648 -28.87 -35.89 41.60
C LYS A 648 -28.11 -34.63 41.16
N ASP A 649 -28.12 -33.57 41.98
CA ASP A 649 -27.45 -32.31 41.66
C ASP A 649 -25.92 -32.48 41.59
N LEU A 650 -25.36 -33.32 42.46
CA LEU A 650 -23.93 -33.65 42.45
C LEU A 650 -23.54 -34.45 41.21
N LEU A 651 -24.39 -35.39 40.79
CA LEU A 651 -24.20 -36.18 39.57
C LEU A 651 -24.26 -35.31 38.31
N ASP A 652 -25.25 -34.42 38.23
CA ASP A 652 -25.43 -33.51 37.10
C ASP A 652 -24.25 -32.52 37.00
N LEU A 653 -23.78 -31.98 38.14
CA LEU A 653 -22.60 -31.10 38.18
C LEU A 653 -21.32 -31.82 37.73
N HIS A 654 -21.06 -33.03 38.26
CA HIS A 654 -19.90 -33.83 37.87
C HIS A 654 -19.95 -34.21 36.38
N SER A 655 -21.13 -34.54 35.85
CA SER A 655 -21.35 -34.81 34.43
C SER A 655 -21.06 -33.59 33.55
N GLY A 656 -21.56 -32.40 33.93
CA GLY A 656 -21.32 -31.15 33.21
C GLY A 656 -19.85 -30.75 33.18
N LEU A 657 -19.14 -30.91 34.30
CA LEU A 657 -17.69 -30.68 34.37
C LEU A 657 -16.91 -31.65 33.48
N LYS A 658 -17.28 -32.93 33.48
CA LYS A 658 -16.64 -33.95 32.63
C LYS A 658 -16.87 -33.70 31.14
N MET A 659 -18.06 -33.25 30.76
CA MET A 659 -18.36 -32.85 29.38
C MET A 659 -17.51 -31.64 28.96
N THR A 660 -17.36 -30.65 29.84
CA THR A 660 -16.52 -29.47 29.62
C THR A 660 -15.06 -29.85 29.44
N GLU A 661 -14.53 -30.74 30.30
CA GLU A 661 -13.17 -31.28 30.14
C GLU A 661 -13.01 -31.97 28.78
N THR A 662 -13.97 -32.80 28.38
CA THR A 662 -13.92 -33.53 27.10
C THR A 662 -13.89 -32.58 25.90
N ILE A 663 -14.73 -31.54 25.89
CA ILE A 663 -14.77 -30.53 24.82
C ILE A 663 -13.46 -29.75 24.77
N LEU A 664 -12.95 -29.34 25.94
CA LEU A 664 -11.67 -28.62 26.05
C LEU A 664 -10.54 -29.48 25.49
N MET A 665 -10.41 -30.74 25.94
CA MET A 665 -9.35 -31.66 25.50
C MET A 665 -9.44 -31.96 23.99
N ASN A 666 -10.63 -32.14 23.43
CA ASN A 666 -10.81 -32.33 21.99
C ASN A 666 -10.42 -31.08 21.19
N THR A 667 -10.68 -29.88 21.72
CA THR A 667 -10.29 -28.62 21.09
C THR A 667 -8.78 -28.44 21.12
N LEU A 668 -8.15 -28.71 22.25
CA LEU A 668 -6.69 -28.64 22.41
C LEU A 668 -5.97 -29.62 21.47
N LYS A 669 -6.51 -30.84 21.33
CA LYS A 669 -5.99 -31.84 20.39
C LYS A 669 -6.01 -31.36 18.93
N LYS A 670 -7.06 -30.66 18.50
CA LYS A 670 -7.13 -30.07 17.13
C LYS A 670 -6.02 -29.05 16.87
N HIS A 671 -5.52 -28.39 17.92
CA HIS A 671 -4.42 -27.45 17.86
C HIS A 671 -3.06 -28.10 18.17
N GLY A 672 -3.00 -29.43 18.22
CA GLY A 672 -1.77 -30.20 18.38
C GLY A 672 -1.33 -30.42 19.82
N LEU A 673 -2.11 -29.98 20.82
CA LEU A 673 -1.83 -30.21 22.24
C LEU A 673 -2.48 -31.51 22.72
N GLU A 674 -1.66 -32.51 23.02
CA GLU A 674 -2.11 -33.85 23.42
C GLU A 674 -1.64 -34.21 24.82
N ARG A 675 -2.56 -34.77 25.61
CA ARG A 675 -2.32 -35.25 26.98
C ARG A 675 -2.02 -36.74 26.95
N PHE A 676 -1.03 -37.15 27.74
CA PHE A 676 -0.69 -38.55 27.92
C PHE A 676 -0.56 -38.89 29.41
N ASP A 677 -0.93 -40.12 29.76
CA ASP A 677 -0.87 -40.66 31.12
C ASP A 677 -0.21 -42.05 31.11
N PRO A 678 1.10 -42.13 31.42
CA PRO A 678 1.85 -43.39 31.35
C PRO A 678 1.44 -44.40 32.43
N SER A 679 0.69 -43.99 33.46
CA SER A 679 0.24 -44.89 34.53
C SER A 679 -0.98 -45.73 34.15
N ALA A 680 -1.77 -45.28 33.18
CA ALA A 680 -2.94 -46.01 32.69
C ALA A 680 -2.54 -47.22 31.84
N GLU A 681 -1.45 -47.10 31.07
CA GLU A 681 -0.95 -48.13 30.15
C GLU A 681 0.15 -49.00 30.76
N GLY A 682 0.74 -48.58 31.89
CA GLY A 682 1.83 -49.29 32.55
C GLY A 682 3.16 -49.15 31.82
N ASP A 683 3.41 -47.98 31.25
CA ASP A 683 4.55 -47.71 30.39
C ASP A 683 5.90 -47.84 31.14
N LYS A 684 6.95 -48.15 30.38
CA LYS A 684 8.31 -48.02 30.87
C LYS A 684 8.67 -46.54 31.00
N PHE A 685 9.46 -46.21 32.03
CA PHE A 685 9.96 -44.87 32.24
C PHE A 685 10.86 -44.42 31.06
N ASP A 686 10.48 -43.33 30.39
CA ASP A 686 11.29 -42.65 29.36
C ASP A 686 11.69 -41.25 29.87
N PRO A 687 12.99 -40.97 30.09
CA PRO A 687 13.47 -39.66 30.54
C PRO A 687 13.10 -38.48 29.63
N ASN A 688 12.78 -38.72 28.35
CA ASN A 688 12.38 -37.65 27.43
C ASN A 688 10.91 -37.23 27.62
N MET A 689 10.08 -38.13 28.16
CA MET A 689 8.63 -37.95 28.28
C MET A 689 8.19 -37.83 29.74
N HIS A 690 8.96 -38.38 30.69
CA HIS A 690 8.59 -38.58 32.08
C HIS A 690 9.59 -37.93 33.05
N ASP A 691 9.06 -37.39 34.15
CA ASP A 691 9.82 -36.87 35.29
C ASP A 691 9.55 -37.77 36.51
N ALA A 692 10.54 -38.53 36.95
CA ALA A 692 10.38 -39.48 38.04
C ALA A 692 10.42 -38.76 39.40
N THR A 693 9.27 -38.56 40.04
CA THR A 693 9.17 -37.81 41.30
C THR A 693 9.47 -38.66 42.53
N PHE A 694 9.20 -39.97 42.48
CA PHE A 694 9.56 -40.91 43.55
C PHE A 694 9.64 -42.36 43.05
N GLN A 695 10.27 -43.22 43.84
CA GLN A 695 10.43 -44.64 43.56
C GLN A 695 9.86 -45.48 44.71
N THR A 696 9.21 -46.60 44.40
CA THR A 696 8.63 -47.49 45.42
C THR A 696 8.72 -48.95 44.99
N PRO A 697 9.10 -49.87 45.89
CA PRO A 697 9.08 -51.30 45.60
C PRO A 697 7.63 -51.78 45.46
N GLN A 698 7.35 -52.50 44.37
CA GLN A 698 6.09 -53.14 44.05
C GLN A 698 6.42 -54.58 43.63
N PRO A 699 6.28 -55.58 44.53
CA PRO A 699 6.72 -56.96 44.30
C PRO A 699 6.13 -57.60 43.03
N ASP A 700 5.00 -57.08 42.58
CA ASP A 700 4.19 -57.62 41.49
C ASP A 700 4.50 -56.97 40.13
N LYS A 701 5.41 -55.99 40.07
CA LYS A 701 5.73 -55.20 38.86
C LYS A 701 7.23 -55.11 38.61
N THR A 702 7.63 -54.99 37.34
CA THR A 702 9.03 -54.90 36.92
C THR A 702 9.65 -53.53 37.24
N ASP A 703 10.95 -53.51 37.56
CA ASP A 703 11.71 -52.28 37.76
C ASP A 703 11.67 -51.38 36.51
N GLY A 704 11.52 -50.08 36.74
CA GLY A 704 11.43 -49.08 35.67
C GLY A 704 10.03 -48.90 35.07
N THR A 705 9.02 -49.61 35.55
CA THR A 705 7.62 -49.40 35.14
C THR A 705 6.99 -48.22 35.90
N VAL A 706 6.25 -47.37 35.20
CA VAL A 706 5.43 -46.32 35.82
C VAL A 706 4.20 -46.94 36.46
N PHE A 707 4.04 -46.80 37.78
CA PHE A 707 2.87 -47.34 38.49
C PHE A 707 1.87 -46.28 38.92
N PHE A 708 2.28 -45.01 38.97
CA PHE A 708 1.46 -43.90 39.41
C PHE A 708 1.82 -42.64 38.64
N CYS A 709 0.83 -41.89 38.17
CA CYS A 709 1.04 -40.57 37.57
C CYS A 709 0.49 -39.50 38.51
N GLN A 710 1.39 -38.65 39.03
CA GLN A 710 1.04 -37.54 39.92
C GLN A 710 0.48 -36.35 39.13
N SER A 711 1.06 -36.06 37.96
CA SER A 711 0.56 -35.06 37.04
C SER A 711 0.80 -35.50 35.60
N LYS A 712 -0.26 -35.46 34.79
CA LYS A 712 -0.21 -35.96 33.42
C LYS A 712 0.65 -35.08 32.51
N GLY A 713 1.26 -35.72 31.52
CA GLY A 713 2.15 -35.08 30.57
C GLY A 713 1.39 -34.47 29.39
N PHE A 714 2.04 -33.50 28.74
CA PHE A 714 1.50 -32.82 27.57
C PHE A 714 2.57 -32.66 26.46
N THR A 715 2.16 -32.95 25.23
CA THR A 715 2.95 -32.72 24.01
C THR A 715 2.26 -31.71 23.11
N LEU A 716 3.02 -30.86 22.44
CA LEU A 716 2.54 -29.93 21.42
C LEU A 716 3.22 -30.28 20.09
N ASN A 717 2.44 -30.68 19.08
CA ASN A 717 2.94 -31.09 17.76
C ASN A 717 4.08 -32.14 17.86
N GLY A 718 3.97 -33.08 18.82
CA GLY A 718 4.98 -34.12 19.07
C GLY A 718 6.17 -33.71 19.94
N ARG A 719 6.26 -32.44 20.38
CA ARG A 719 7.29 -31.98 21.32
C ARG A 719 6.75 -31.94 22.75
N VAL A 720 7.48 -32.52 23.70
CA VAL A 720 7.10 -32.46 25.12
C VAL A 720 7.18 -31.02 25.64
N ILE A 721 6.04 -30.48 26.07
CA ILE A 721 5.98 -29.17 26.73
C ILE A 721 5.96 -29.31 28.25
N ARG A 722 5.39 -30.40 28.76
CA ARG A 722 5.43 -30.77 30.17
C ARG A 722 5.55 -32.29 30.30
N PRO A 723 6.64 -32.81 30.89
CA PRO A 723 6.76 -34.24 31.14
C PRO A 723 5.72 -34.70 32.17
N ALA A 724 5.29 -35.95 32.08
CA ALA A 724 4.42 -36.54 33.09
C ALA A 724 5.22 -36.78 34.38
N LYS A 725 4.72 -36.31 35.52
CA LYS A 725 5.34 -36.60 36.83
C LYS A 725 4.87 -37.96 37.31
N VAL A 726 5.80 -38.89 37.51
CA VAL A 726 5.48 -40.30 37.69
C VAL A 726 6.22 -40.93 38.87
N GLY A 727 5.55 -41.87 39.53
CA GLY A 727 6.16 -42.83 40.44
C GLY A 727 6.61 -44.07 39.67
N VAL A 728 7.87 -44.45 39.84
CA VAL A 728 8.49 -45.57 39.11
C VAL A 728 8.77 -46.74 40.07
N VAL A 729 8.52 -47.97 39.62
CA VAL A 729 8.81 -49.17 40.39
C VAL A 729 10.32 -49.38 40.49
N ARG A 730 10.80 -49.61 41.70
CA ARG A 730 12.18 -50.04 41.97
C ARG A 730 12.17 -51.03 43.12
N ASN A 731 12.37 -52.30 42.82
CA ASN A 731 12.33 -53.39 43.79
C ASN A 731 13.69 -53.64 44.48
N SER A 732 14.73 -52.86 44.14
CA SER A 732 16.06 -52.93 44.76
C SER A 732 16.72 -51.58 45.06
#